data_AF-A0A7Y5S141-F1
#
_entry.id   AF-A0A7Y5S141-F1
#
_cell.length_a   1.000
_cell.length_b   1.000
_cell.length_c   1.000
_cell.angle_alpha   90.00
_cell.angle_beta   90.00
_cell.angle_gamma   90.00
#
_symmetry.space_group_name_H-M   'P 1'
#
loop_
_entity.id
_entity.type
_entity.pdbx_description
1 polymer ?
#
loop_
_entity_poly.entity_id
_entity_poly.type
_entity_poly.pdbx_seq_one_letter_code
_entity_poly.pdbx_strand_id
1 'polypeptide(L)'
;MLTEPWFPRRELFPILCCVTFFLVLAALLDVPASLARQNIRDAFFQVYPAAVGSAIDTVPSHPVHCGVCHYSFGGGGPRNPYGQQVEAALPGFPNNPNGRRQAIMSVENVDADGDGYTTLIEVTDTVNFSNTPTFPGLTPGNVQNVSGVSLADIQSHLVPVQGADTQPPDVTLVAPNGGELAVGNAPITVQWTASDASGIARIDLFLSDDGGATFRPMAEALANTGAHVMYVPNRPTAQAIVRVVATDNALNVAHDDSNAPFSVAAPPGGTVPTTLRDFDLPGSQPFEGGTLIDALSCSACHGNYAPAVEPWFNWKGSMMAHASRDPLFEACMAIANQDAPDSGDLCLRCHLPAGWMRGRSVPTDGSQMIDADHMGVSCDLCHRMVDPIFDPNENPAVDQAILAGLVDPPLDFGNGMFVADPAGTRRGPFQDAGLGHPILVSPFHREAAFCGTCHDVSNPAFEKDAQGNYVPNAFDTRPASFSAHVLMPIERTYSEWLHSEYNTPQGVYAPQFGGNRVYVSSCQDCHMRAVTGRGCNFPEAPLRDDLPLHDMTGGSAWLASLLPALYPDLPLEVDPAAIQAGVLRARYMLQNAAELAVEQQGGELRVRVTNNSGHKLPTGYPEGRRMWLNVRFYDAGMTLLGESGAYDLETGVLALDPQIKVYEAKPGLDEITAPLVGVPPGPSFHFVLNNKIFKDNRIPPRGFTNAGFAQFGGAPVGAVYSDGQFWDDTHYLVPTCAATAEVTLYYQSTSKEYVEFLRDRNTTNSAGQFMYDAWSEHGKCPPELVVTATIAVWAALDGDADGDGDVDQSDLGLVLSAFGACEGDPAYNPAADLTGDGCVTQSDLGLLLANFGAQCP
;
A
#
# COMPACT_ATOMS: atom_id res chain seq x y z
N MET A 1 41.38 49.65 13.07
CA MET A 1 40.89 50.96 12.63
C MET A 1 39.43 51.04 13.07
N LEU A 2 39.19 51.43 14.34
CA LEU A 2 38.87 52.82 14.79
C LEU A 2 37.41 53.15 14.40
N THR A 3 36.39 53.30 15.25
CA THR A 3 36.24 53.62 16.70
C THR A 3 34.78 53.26 17.13
N GLU A 4 34.46 52.41 18.13
CA GLU A 4 34.43 52.63 19.61
C GLU A 4 33.40 53.71 20.09
N PRO A 5 32.80 53.69 21.31
CA PRO A 5 32.39 52.57 22.23
C PRO A 5 31.12 52.87 23.14
N TRP A 6 30.83 51.96 24.12
CA TRP A 6 30.15 52.12 25.46
C TRP A 6 28.76 51.47 25.76
N PHE A 7 28.79 50.26 26.37
CA PHE A 7 28.37 49.84 27.75
C PHE A 7 27.21 50.57 28.52
N PRO A 8 26.57 50.00 29.58
CA PRO A 8 25.74 48.78 29.67
C PRO A 8 24.53 48.87 30.67
N ARG A 9 23.71 47.79 30.73
CA ARG A 9 23.03 47.19 31.93
C ARG A 9 21.87 47.88 32.69
N ARG A 10 20.93 46.98 33.09
CA ARG A 10 20.00 46.92 34.26
C ARG A 10 18.65 47.63 34.11
N GLU A 11 17.55 46.87 34.02
CA GLU A 11 16.76 46.15 35.05
C GLU A 11 15.63 47.00 35.67
N LEU A 12 14.41 46.50 35.48
CA LEU A 12 13.23 46.45 36.38
C LEU A 12 12.73 47.73 37.10
N PHE A 13 11.47 48.08 36.77
CA PHE A 13 10.32 48.54 37.60
C PHE A 13 10.51 48.85 39.12
N PRO A 14 9.62 49.60 39.82
CA PRO A 14 8.35 50.24 39.40
C PRO A 14 8.07 51.66 40.02
N ILE A 15 6.84 52.14 39.78
CA ILE A 15 6.02 53.11 40.56
C ILE A 15 5.95 54.54 40.00
N LEU A 16 4.85 54.85 39.30
CA LEU A 16 4.04 56.03 39.64
C LEU A 16 2.56 55.83 39.23
N CYS A 17 1.68 56.31 40.11
CA CYS A 17 0.25 56.06 40.19
C CYS A 17 -0.57 57.27 39.68
N CYS A 18 -1.77 56.98 39.19
CA CYS A 18 -3.00 57.80 39.20
C CYS A 18 -3.00 59.18 38.52
N VAL A 19 -3.54 59.26 37.29
CA VAL A 19 -4.76 59.97 36.86
C VAL A 19 -4.81 59.94 35.33
N THR A 20 -5.46 58.91 34.76
CA THR A 20 -6.13 58.90 33.45
C THR A 20 -6.99 57.62 33.39
N PHE A 21 -7.93 57.54 34.32
CA PHE A 21 -9.04 56.58 34.32
C PHE A 21 -10.28 57.36 33.82
N PHE A 22 -11.10 56.74 32.97
CA PHE A 22 -12.30 57.28 32.28
C PHE A 22 -12.11 57.97 30.90
N LEU A 23 -11.58 57.21 29.94
CA LEU A 23 -12.06 57.22 28.54
C LEU A 23 -12.36 55.78 28.09
N VAL A 24 -13.17 55.12 28.90
CA VAL A 24 -14.02 54.01 28.48
C VAL A 24 -15.25 54.63 27.81
N LEU A 25 -15.72 54.02 26.70
CA LEU A 25 -17.10 54.14 26.20
C LEU A 25 -17.50 55.30 25.25
N ALA A 26 -16.75 55.62 24.17
CA ALA A 26 -17.34 56.40 23.04
C ALA A 26 -16.60 56.36 21.68
N ALA A 27 -15.73 55.39 21.40
CA ALA A 27 -15.19 55.18 20.04
C ALA A 27 -15.85 53.95 19.39
N LEU A 28 -17.17 53.92 19.51
CA LEU A 28 -18.06 53.26 18.56
C LEU A 28 -18.06 54.11 17.28
N LEU A 29 -17.92 53.43 16.15
CA LEU A 29 -18.48 53.80 14.84
C LEU A 29 -17.89 55.05 14.17
N ASP A 30 -16.85 54.84 13.36
CA ASP A 30 -16.74 55.50 12.05
C ASP A 30 -15.69 54.78 11.19
N VAL A 31 -16.05 53.57 10.73
CA VAL A 31 -15.59 53.12 9.41
C VAL A 31 -16.46 53.89 8.43
N PRO A 32 -15.90 54.63 7.45
CA PRO A 32 -16.71 55.35 6.49
C PRO A 32 -17.65 54.35 5.81
N ALA A 33 -18.94 54.63 5.84
CA ALA A 33 -20.02 53.83 5.25
C ALA A 33 -19.99 53.79 3.70
N SER A 34 -18.80 53.70 3.09
CA SER A 34 -18.60 53.72 1.64
C SER A 34 -17.75 52.58 1.08
N LEU A 35 -17.48 51.51 1.86
CA LEU A 35 -16.91 50.26 1.34
C LEU A 35 -17.70 48.99 1.74
N ALA A 36 -18.90 49.15 2.30
CA ALA A 36 -19.87 48.06 2.31
C ALA A 36 -20.45 47.96 0.89
N ARG A 37 -20.25 46.83 0.19
CA ARG A 37 -20.95 46.58 -1.08
C ARG A 37 -22.46 46.65 -0.81
N GLN A 38 -23.11 47.74 -1.21
CA GLN A 38 -24.57 47.80 -1.23
C GLN A 38 -25.09 46.64 -2.07
N ASN A 39 -26.12 45.96 -1.55
CA ASN A 39 -26.26 44.51 -1.72
C ASN A 39 -26.68 44.14 -3.17
N ILE A 40 -26.20 42.99 -3.67
CA ILE A 40 -26.57 42.44 -5.00
C ILE A 40 -28.03 41.99 -5.05
N ARG A 41 -28.60 41.61 -3.90
CA ARG A 41 -29.99 41.20 -3.72
C ARG A 41 -31.00 42.30 -4.09
N ASP A 42 -30.75 43.56 -3.73
CA ASP A 42 -31.61 44.71 -4.01
C ASP A 42 -31.63 44.97 -5.52
N ALA A 43 -30.47 44.79 -6.17
CA ALA A 43 -30.39 44.86 -7.63
C ALA A 43 -31.15 43.69 -8.27
N PHE A 44 -31.06 42.48 -7.72
CA PHE A 44 -31.79 41.30 -8.19
C PHE A 44 -33.31 41.52 -8.15
N PHE A 45 -33.89 41.91 -7.01
CA PHE A 45 -35.34 42.16 -6.90
C PHE A 45 -35.82 43.39 -7.68
N GLN A 46 -34.95 44.35 -7.98
CA GLN A 46 -35.27 45.46 -8.88
C GLN A 46 -35.30 45.03 -10.36
N VAL A 47 -34.46 44.07 -10.76
CA VAL A 47 -34.49 43.47 -12.10
C VAL A 47 -35.67 42.52 -12.24
N TYR A 48 -35.96 41.74 -11.19
CA TYR A 48 -37.02 40.74 -11.16
C TYR A 48 -38.10 41.06 -10.11
N PRO A 49 -39.00 42.01 -10.40
CA PRO A 49 -40.03 42.40 -9.44
C PRO A 49 -41.02 41.27 -9.12
N ALA A 50 -41.16 40.26 -9.99
CA ALA A 50 -41.99 39.08 -9.76
C ALA A 50 -41.46 38.18 -8.62
N ALA A 51 -40.17 38.28 -8.29
CA ALA A 51 -39.57 37.54 -7.17
C ALA A 51 -39.87 38.15 -5.80
N VAL A 52 -40.34 39.40 -5.74
CA VAL A 52 -40.65 40.07 -4.46
C VAL A 52 -41.85 39.38 -3.80
N GLY A 53 -41.69 39.00 -2.53
CA GLY A 53 -42.69 38.27 -1.75
C GLY A 53 -42.75 36.76 -2.01
N SER A 54 -41.90 36.20 -2.87
CA SER A 54 -41.82 34.74 -3.11
C SER A 54 -40.95 34.03 -2.06
N ALA A 55 -40.76 32.71 -2.20
CA ALA A 55 -39.84 31.95 -1.36
C ALA A 55 -38.39 32.47 -1.46
N ILE A 56 -37.95 32.96 -2.63
CA ILE A 56 -36.64 33.60 -2.84
C ILE A 56 -36.47 34.85 -1.95
N ASP A 57 -37.57 35.56 -1.70
CA ASP A 57 -37.59 36.76 -0.88
C ASP A 57 -37.81 36.47 0.62
N THR A 58 -38.60 35.45 0.94
CA THR A 58 -39.16 35.24 2.30
C THR A 58 -38.51 34.11 3.10
N VAL A 59 -37.94 33.09 2.45
CA VAL A 59 -37.16 32.03 3.10
C VAL A 59 -35.81 32.63 3.52
N PRO A 60 -35.28 32.36 4.73
CA PRO A 60 -34.34 33.23 5.44
C PRO A 60 -33.19 33.76 4.58
N SER A 61 -33.43 34.91 3.99
CA SER A 61 -32.43 35.74 3.36
C SER A 61 -32.13 36.86 4.34
N HIS A 62 -30.94 36.84 4.94
CA HIS A 62 -30.54 37.90 5.84
C HIS A 62 -30.56 39.25 5.10
N PRO A 63 -30.92 40.38 5.72
CA PRO A 63 -30.99 41.69 5.06
C PRO A 63 -29.66 42.20 4.47
N VAL A 64 -28.57 41.43 4.56
CA VAL A 64 -27.24 41.80 4.07
C VAL A 64 -26.63 40.77 3.09
N HIS A 65 -27.21 39.57 2.91
CA HIS A 65 -26.80 38.58 1.90
C HIS A 65 -27.77 37.37 1.88
N CYS A 66 -28.00 36.75 0.72
CA CYS A 66 -29.04 35.73 0.52
C CYS A 66 -28.65 34.62 -0.46
N GLY A 67 -29.29 33.45 -0.29
CA GLY A 67 -29.11 32.20 -1.06
C GLY A 67 -29.43 32.25 -2.57
N VAL A 68 -29.57 33.43 -3.15
CA VAL A 68 -29.67 33.64 -4.61
C VAL A 68 -28.32 33.39 -5.29
N CYS A 69 -27.21 33.77 -4.65
CA CYS A 69 -25.88 33.70 -5.29
C CYS A 69 -24.90 32.76 -4.57
N HIS A 70 -25.29 32.14 -3.47
CA HIS A 70 -24.40 31.32 -2.63
C HIS A 70 -25.17 30.15 -2.02
N TYR A 71 -24.43 29.09 -1.71
CA TYR A 71 -25.00 27.94 -1.01
C TYR A 71 -25.30 28.22 0.47
N SER A 72 -24.64 29.19 1.11
CA SER A 72 -24.98 29.62 2.48
C SER A 72 -26.03 30.73 2.47
N PHE A 73 -27.23 30.44 2.99
CA PHE A 73 -28.36 31.38 3.04
C PHE A 73 -28.20 32.45 4.13
N GLY A 74 -27.39 32.18 5.15
CA GLY A 74 -27.04 33.12 6.21
C GLY A 74 -26.06 34.22 5.78
N GLY A 75 -25.46 34.08 4.59
CA GLY A 75 -24.51 35.03 4.03
C GLY A 75 -23.10 34.49 3.84
N GLY A 76 -22.43 34.89 2.75
CA GLY A 76 -21.05 34.46 2.45
C GLY A 76 -20.95 33.00 1.98
N GLY A 77 -19.74 32.42 2.00
CA GLY A 77 -19.48 31.03 1.57
C GLY A 77 -19.32 30.84 0.05
N PRO A 78 -19.17 29.58 -0.42
CA PRO A 78 -19.02 29.28 -1.85
C PRO A 78 -20.23 29.75 -2.67
N ARG A 79 -19.96 30.25 -3.88
CA ARG A 79 -21.01 30.71 -4.80
C ARG A 79 -21.68 29.52 -5.47
N ASN A 80 -23.00 29.62 -5.62
CA ASN A 80 -23.73 28.75 -6.54
C ASN A 80 -23.40 29.17 -8.00
N PRO A 81 -23.67 28.32 -8.99
CA PRO A 81 -23.40 28.60 -10.40
C PRO A 81 -23.90 29.97 -10.88
N TYR A 82 -25.12 30.38 -10.53
CA TYR A 82 -25.65 31.71 -10.85
C TYR A 82 -24.80 32.84 -10.24
N GLY A 83 -24.43 32.72 -8.97
CA GLY A 83 -23.59 33.68 -8.27
C GLY A 83 -22.20 33.82 -8.90
N GLN A 84 -21.63 32.74 -9.44
CA GLN A 84 -20.36 32.78 -10.17
C GLN A 84 -20.48 33.58 -11.48
N GLN A 85 -21.59 33.41 -12.22
CA GLN A 85 -21.86 34.17 -13.44
C GLN A 85 -22.03 35.66 -13.16
N VAL A 86 -22.77 36.02 -12.10
CA VAL A 86 -22.92 37.42 -11.67
C VAL A 86 -21.56 38.00 -11.26
N GLU A 87 -20.72 37.25 -10.53
CA GLU A 87 -19.38 37.70 -10.16
C GLU A 87 -18.48 37.97 -11.37
N ALA A 88 -18.52 37.09 -12.37
CA ALA A 88 -17.77 37.25 -13.61
C ALA A 88 -18.24 38.48 -14.43
N ALA A 89 -19.53 38.80 -14.40
CA ALA A 89 -20.10 39.93 -15.14
C ALA A 89 -19.81 41.30 -14.49
N LEU A 90 -19.72 41.37 -13.15
CA LEU A 90 -19.61 42.62 -12.40
C LEU A 90 -18.47 43.57 -12.85
N PRO A 91 -17.24 43.12 -13.15
CA PRO A 91 -16.16 43.99 -13.62
C PRO A 91 -16.47 44.74 -14.92
N GLY A 92 -17.42 44.25 -15.73
CA GLY A 92 -17.83 44.86 -17.00
C GLY A 92 -18.77 46.08 -16.86
N PHE A 93 -19.25 46.38 -15.65
CA PHE A 93 -20.23 47.44 -15.41
C PHE A 93 -19.79 48.45 -14.34
N PRO A 94 -20.26 49.72 -14.39
CA PRO A 94 -19.92 50.71 -13.37
C PRO A 94 -20.32 50.26 -11.96
N ASN A 95 -19.44 50.46 -10.97
CA ASN A 95 -19.72 50.11 -9.57
C ASN A 95 -20.69 51.11 -8.89
N ASN A 96 -21.94 51.14 -9.37
CA ASN A 96 -23.05 51.93 -8.86
C ASN A 96 -24.36 51.12 -8.98
N PRO A 97 -25.49 51.57 -8.41
CA PRO A 97 -26.75 50.80 -8.43
C PRO A 97 -27.22 50.41 -9.84
N ASN A 98 -27.04 51.30 -10.83
CA ASN A 98 -27.45 51.02 -12.21
C ASN A 98 -26.56 49.95 -12.85
N GLY A 99 -25.24 50.01 -12.65
CA GLY A 99 -24.33 49.01 -13.21
C GLY A 99 -24.51 47.61 -12.61
N ARG A 100 -24.89 47.50 -11.34
CA ARG A 100 -25.24 46.19 -10.75
C ARG A 100 -26.50 45.58 -11.36
N ARG A 101 -27.53 46.38 -11.62
CA ARG A 101 -28.72 45.91 -12.34
C ARG A 101 -28.40 45.48 -13.76
N GLN A 102 -27.53 46.23 -14.45
CA GLN A 102 -27.06 45.86 -15.79
C GLN A 102 -26.25 44.56 -15.79
N ALA A 103 -25.43 44.32 -14.76
CA ALA A 103 -24.70 43.05 -14.61
C ALA A 103 -25.65 41.86 -14.42
N ILE A 104 -26.69 42.01 -13.59
CA ILE A 104 -27.70 40.96 -13.38
C ILE A 104 -28.50 40.70 -14.66
N MET A 105 -28.98 41.74 -15.35
CA MET A 105 -29.65 41.62 -16.65
C MET A 105 -28.75 40.97 -17.71
N SER A 106 -27.44 41.20 -17.66
CA SER A 106 -26.52 40.64 -18.67
C SER A 106 -26.40 39.13 -18.64
N VAL A 107 -26.74 38.49 -17.51
CA VAL A 107 -26.71 37.03 -17.33
C VAL A 107 -28.11 36.41 -17.30
N GLU A 108 -29.17 37.18 -17.55
CA GLU A 108 -30.56 36.71 -17.38
C GLU A 108 -30.97 35.58 -18.34
N ASN A 109 -30.35 35.51 -19.52
CA ASN A 109 -30.61 34.46 -20.51
C ASN A 109 -29.58 33.32 -20.45
N VAL A 110 -28.76 33.27 -19.41
CA VAL A 110 -27.80 32.18 -19.17
C VAL A 110 -28.47 31.12 -18.33
N ASP A 111 -28.30 29.86 -18.73
CA ASP A 111 -28.54 28.68 -17.91
C ASP A 111 -27.25 28.40 -17.14
N ALA A 112 -27.21 28.79 -15.87
CA ALA A 112 -25.96 28.89 -15.12
C ALA A 112 -25.52 27.54 -14.52
N ASP A 113 -26.47 26.66 -14.22
CA ASP A 113 -26.29 25.35 -13.61
C ASP A 113 -26.53 24.18 -14.57
N GLY A 114 -26.92 24.47 -15.82
CA GLY A 114 -27.05 23.49 -16.90
C GLY A 114 -28.31 22.64 -16.79
N ASP A 115 -29.35 23.15 -16.13
CA ASP A 115 -30.60 22.43 -15.88
C ASP A 115 -31.61 22.54 -17.05
N GLY A 116 -31.26 23.31 -18.09
CA GLY A 116 -32.07 23.55 -19.27
C GLY A 116 -32.94 24.80 -19.21
N TYR A 117 -32.94 25.54 -18.10
CA TYR A 117 -33.73 26.76 -17.90
C TYR A 117 -32.82 27.98 -17.70
N THR A 118 -33.18 29.10 -18.34
CA THR A 118 -32.44 30.35 -18.12
C THR A 118 -32.92 31.01 -16.83
N THR A 119 -32.05 31.81 -16.20
CA THR A 119 -32.43 32.59 -15.00
C THR A 119 -33.71 33.41 -15.21
N LEU A 120 -33.93 33.97 -16.39
CA LEU A 120 -35.15 34.71 -16.69
C LEU A 120 -36.40 33.83 -16.59
N ILE A 121 -36.33 32.59 -17.07
CA ILE A 121 -37.44 31.62 -16.97
C ILE A 121 -37.64 31.23 -15.50
N GLU A 122 -36.57 30.84 -14.81
CA GLU A 122 -36.57 30.43 -13.41
C GLU A 122 -37.22 31.47 -12.48
N VAL A 123 -36.95 32.75 -12.75
CA VAL A 123 -37.39 33.84 -11.87
C VAL A 123 -38.74 34.43 -12.28
N THR A 124 -39.21 34.26 -13.53
CA THR A 124 -40.38 35.02 -14.01
C THR A 124 -41.52 34.20 -14.62
N ASP A 125 -41.32 32.94 -15.00
CA ASP A 125 -42.35 32.15 -15.70
C ASP A 125 -43.37 31.53 -14.72
N THR A 126 -44.23 32.38 -14.19
CA THR A 126 -45.35 32.03 -13.29
C THR A 126 -46.57 31.49 -14.04
N VAL A 127 -46.51 31.41 -15.37
CA VAL A 127 -47.61 30.92 -16.21
C VAL A 127 -47.47 29.42 -16.44
N ASN A 128 -46.26 28.95 -16.72
CA ASN A 128 -46.01 27.55 -17.05
C ASN A 128 -45.50 26.72 -15.87
N PHE A 129 -44.95 27.36 -14.84
CA PHE A 129 -44.40 26.68 -13.67
C PHE A 129 -45.06 27.19 -12.39
N SER A 130 -45.56 26.25 -11.58
CA SER A 130 -46.32 26.57 -10.37
C SER A 130 -45.45 26.97 -9.19
N ASN A 131 -44.15 26.67 -9.26
CA ASN A 131 -43.19 26.91 -8.20
C ASN A 131 -42.20 28.04 -8.51
N THR A 132 -42.35 28.72 -9.64
CA THR A 132 -41.60 29.94 -9.93
C THR A 132 -42.16 31.08 -9.08
N PRO A 133 -41.30 31.97 -8.59
CA PRO A 133 -39.84 32.04 -8.83
C PRO A 133 -39.02 30.96 -8.09
N THR A 134 -38.03 30.35 -8.77
CA THR A 134 -37.08 29.35 -8.22
C THR A 134 -35.70 29.94 -7.97
N PHE A 135 -34.87 29.31 -7.12
CA PHE A 135 -33.54 29.79 -6.75
C PHE A 135 -32.52 29.55 -7.88
N PRO A 136 -32.10 30.59 -8.63
CA PRO A 136 -31.26 30.38 -9.80
C PRO A 136 -29.90 29.80 -9.42
N GLY A 137 -29.47 28.77 -10.16
CA GLY A 137 -28.22 28.07 -9.88
C GLY A 137 -28.32 26.97 -8.81
N LEU A 138 -29.50 26.71 -8.24
CA LEU A 138 -29.72 25.63 -7.27
C LEU A 138 -30.55 24.50 -7.88
N THR A 139 -29.94 23.35 -8.11
CA THR A 139 -30.61 22.16 -8.65
C THR A 139 -30.77 21.08 -7.57
N PRO A 140 -31.64 20.07 -7.75
CA PRO A 140 -31.64 18.88 -6.91
C PRO A 140 -30.24 18.23 -6.80
N GLY A 141 -29.44 18.30 -7.86
CA GLY A 141 -28.07 17.76 -7.90
C GLY A 141 -27.06 18.53 -7.05
N ASN A 142 -27.33 19.79 -6.69
CA ASN A 142 -26.41 20.61 -5.90
C ASN A 142 -27.00 21.15 -4.58
N VAL A 143 -28.29 20.92 -4.30
CA VAL A 143 -28.99 21.47 -3.12
C VAL A 143 -28.41 20.97 -1.79
N GLN A 144 -27.79 19.80 -1.75
CA GLN A 144 -27.15 19.28 -0.54
C GLN A 144 -25.95 20.13 -0.08
N ASN A 145 -25.45 21.02 -0.94
CA ASN A 145 -24.42 21.99 -0.58
C ASN A 145 -24.97 23.18 0.21
N VAL A 146 -26.31 23.33 0.31
CA VAL A 146 -26.96 24.46 0.96
C VAL A 146 -26.88 24.37 2.49
N SER A 147 -26.58 25.51 3.13
CA SER A 147 -26.52 25.64 4.59
C SER A 147 -27.19 26.92 5.09
N GLY A 148 -27.58 26.93 6.37
CA GLY A 148 -28.21 28.09 7.01
C GLY A 148 -29.72 28.23 6.75
N VAL A 149 -30.36 27.21 6.16
CA VAL A 149 -31.80 27.11 5.95
C VAL A 149 -32.22 25.63 5.99
N SER A 150 -33.48 25.35 6.33
CA SER A 150 -34.04 24.00 6.19
C SER A 150 -34.21 23.67 4.71
N LEU A 151 -33.69 22.52 4.26
CA LEU A 151 -33.88 22.08 2.87
C LEU A 151 -35.37 21.96 2.52
N ALA A 152 -36.22 21.56 3.47
CA ALA A 152 -37.67 21.48 3.27
C ALA A 152 -38.33 22.83 2.93
N ASP A 153 -37.72 23.96 3.31
CA ASP A 153 -38.25 25.29 3.04
C ASP A 153 -37.91 25.80 1.62
N ILE A 154 -36.91 25.19 0.96
CA ILE A 154 -36.45 25.60 -0.38
C ILE A 154 -36.66 24.52 -1.45
N GLN A 155 -36.88 23.27 -1.05
CA GLN A 155 -36.89 22.12 -1.96
C GLN A 155 -37.97 22.22 -3.04
N SER A 156 -39.12 22.83 -2.76
CA SER A 156 -40.16 23.06 -3.77
C SER A 156 -39.79 24.14 -4.81
N HIS A 157 -38.66 24.84 -4.66
CA HIS A 157 -38.28 26.01 -5.44
C HIS A 157 -36.87 25.93 -6.06
N LEU A 158 -36.31 24.73 -6.26
CA LEU A 158 -34.94 24.57 -6.76
C LEU A 158 -34.87 24.81 -8.27
N VAL A 159 -35.64 24.05 -9.05
CA VAL A 159 -35.76 24.22 -10.51
C VAL A 159 -37.23 24.38 -10.88
N PRO A 160 -37.58 25.04 -11.99
CA PRO A 160 -38.98 25.16 -12.42
C PRO A 160 -39.61 23.78 -12.55
N VAL A 161 -40.47 23.43 -11.60
CA VAL A 161 -41.15 22.14 -11.51
C VAL A 161 -42.47 22.31 -12.24
N GLN A 162 -42.57 21.76 -13.45
CA GLN A 162 -43.85 21.16 -13.83
C GLN A 162 -44.12 20.06 -12.81
N GLY A 163 -45.33 20.05 -12.21
CA GLY A 163 -45.65 19.29 -10.99
C GLY A 163 -44.92 17.95 -10.87
N ALA A 164 -44.33 17.69 -9.70
CA ALA A 164 -43.39 16.60 -9.42
C ALA A 164 -43.56 15.41 -10.35
N ASP A 165 -42.55 15.18 -11.20
CA ASP A 165 -42.52 14.03 -12.08
C ASP A 165 -42.47 12.76 -11.21
N THR A 166 -43.54 11.99 -11.24
CA THR A 166 -43.63 10.68 -10.58
C THR A 166 -43.56 9.54 -11.57
N GLN A 167 -43.33 9.83 -12.86
CA GLN A 167 -43.26 8.81 -13.90
C GLN A 167 -41.82 8.29 -13.95
N PRO A 168 -41.60 6.98 -13.80
CA PRO A 168 -40.30 6.41 -14.08
C PRO A 168 -39.89 6.62 -15.54
N PRO A 169 -38.57 6.75 -15.81
CA PRO A 169 -38.08 6.90 -17.17
C PRO A 169 -38.47 5.71 -18.05
N ASP A 170 -38.65 5.96 -19.36
CA ASP A 170 -38.74 4.88 -20.34
C ASP A 170 -37.32 4.42 -20.70
N VAL A 171 -37.02 3.14 -20.50
CA VAL A 171 -35.70 2.56 -20.75
C VAL A 171 -35.84 1.25 -21.51
N THR A 172 -35.03 1.07 -22.55
CA THR A 172 -34.93 -0.16 -23.33
C THR A 172 -33.47 -0.55 -23.49
N LEU A 173 -33.11 -1.77 -23.12
CA LEU A 173 -31.83 -2.38 -23.46
C LEU A 173 -31.88 -2.88 -24.91
N VAL A 174 -31.00 -2.32 -25.74
CA VAL A 174 -30.92 -2.63 -27.17
C VAL A 174 -29.97 -3.82 -27.42
N ALA A 175 -28.81 -3.83 -26.76
CA ALA A 175 -27.82 -4.90 -26.86
C ALA A 175 -26.91 -4.93 -25.61
N PRO A 176 -26.43 -6.11 -25.15
CA PRO A 176 -26.82 -7.45 -25.60
C PRO A 176 -28.27 -7.77 -25.20
N ASN A 177 -28.99 -8.46 -26.08
CA ASN A 177 -30.43 -8.70 -25.93
C ASN A 177 -30.83 -10.18 -26.11
N GLY A 178 -29.85 -11.07 -26.24
CA GLY A 178 -30.02 -12.52 -26.18
C GLY A 178 -29.34 -13.29 -27.31
N GLY A 179 -28.75 -14.43 -26.95
CA GLY A 179 -28.10 -15.35 -27.88
C GLY A 179 -26.70 -14.94 -28.35
N GLU A 180 -26.19 -13.78 -27.94
CA GLU A 180 -24.82 -13.37 -28.22
C GLU A 180 -23.80 -14.28 -27.51
N LEU A 181 -22.56 -14.27 -28.01
CA LEU A 181 -21.41 -14.88 -27.35
C LEU A 181 -20.42 -13.77 -26.99
N ALA A 182 -20.25 -13.53 -25.69
CA ALA A 182 -19.19 -12.72 -25.15
C ALA A 182 -18.01 -13.62 -24.74
N VAL A 183 -16.82 -13.01 -24.69
CA VAL A 183 -15.61 -13.65 -24.18
C VAL A 183 -15.22 -12.91 -22.90
N GLY A 184 -14.91 -13.66 -21.84
CA GLY A 184 -14.39 -13.10 -20.60
C GLY A 184 -13.15 -12.23 -20.87
N ASN A 185 -13.00 -11.16 -20.10
CA ASN A 185 -11.96 -10.15 -20.25
C ASN A 185 -11.97 -9.40 -21.61
N ALA A 186 -12.99 -9.59 -22.44
CA ALA A 186 -13.17 -8.84 -23.68
C ALA A 186 -14.22 -7.73 -23.53
N PRO A 187 -14.07 -6.61 -24.26
CA PRO A 187 -15.07 -5.55 -24.28
C PRO A 187 -16.32 -5.98 -25.04
N ILE A 188 -17.48 -5.61 -24.51
CA ILE A 188 -18.77 -5.58 -25.22
C ILE A 188 -19.32 -4.16 -25.20
N THR A 189 -20.09 -3.82 -26.23
CA THR A 189 -20.83 -2.56 -26.26
C THR A 189 -22.25 -2.80 -25.76
N VAL A 190 -22.58 -2.24 -24.61
CA VAL A 190 -23.96 -2.16 -24.12
C VAL A 190 -24.62 -0.95 -24.74
N GLN A 191 -25.80 -1.14 -25.33
CA GLN A 191 -26.57 -0.10 -26.01
C GLN A 191 -27.97 -0.03 -25.41
N TRP A 192 -28.47 1.19 -25.21
CA TRP A 192 -29.79 1.41 -24.65
C TRP A 192 -30.44 2.67 -25.23
N THR A 193 -31.74 2.78 -25.05
CA THR A 193 -32.47 4.05 -25.15
C THR A 193 -33.04 4.37 -23.78
N ALA A 194 -32.85 5.59 -23.30
CA ALA A 194 -33.49 6.07 -22.08
C ALA A 194 -34.01 7.49 -22.31
N SER A 195 -35.26 7.74 -21.94
CA SER A 195 -35.89 9.06 -22.06
C SER A 195 -36.89 9.28 -20.95
N ASP A 196 -36.96 10.53 -20.50
CA ASP A 196 -37.95 10.97 -19.53
C ASP A 196 -38.28 12.44 -19.76
N ALA A 197 -39.46 12.89 -19.32
CA ALA A 197 -39.87 14.28 -19.44
C ALA A 197 -38.99 15.23 -18.61
N SER A 198 -38.54 14.78 -17.43
CA SER A 198 -37.58 15.49 -16.59
C SER A 198 -36.12 15.35 -17.06
N GLY A 199 -35.86 14.43 -18.00
CA GLY A 199 -34.52 14.07 -18.45
C GLY A 199 -33.88 12.97 -17.60
N ILE A 200 -32.79 12.38 -18.11
CA ILE A 200 -32.10 11.26 -17.44
C ILE A 200 -30.89 11.79 -16.65
N ALA A 201 -30.90 11.60 -15.33
CA ALA A 201 -29.82 12.01 -14.44
C ALA A 201 -28.61 11.08 -14.53
N ARG A 202 -28.83 9.76 -14.57
CA ARG A 202 -27.77 8.76 -14.70
C ARG A 202 -28.24 7.42 -15.24
N ILE A 203 -27.28 6.66 -15.75
CA ILE A 203 -27.41 5.27 -16.17
C ILE A 203 -26.46 4.40 -15.33
N ASP A 204 -26.97 3.28 -14.82
CA ASP A 204 -26.22 2.24 -14.12
C ASP A 204 -26.35 0.91 -14.88
N LEU A 205 -25.25 0.17 -15.03
CA LEU A 205 -25.17 -1.09 -15.78
C LEU A 205 -24.83 -2.24 -14.83
N PHE A 206 -25.55 -3.35 -14.98
CA PHE A 206 -25.34 -4.56 -14.18
C PHE A 206 -25.23 -5.79 -15.06
N LEU A 207 -24.51 -6.80 -14.56
CA LEU A 207 -24.38 -8.11 -15.17
C LEU A 207 -24.81 -9.20 -14.17
N SER A 208 -25.63 -10.11 -14.65
CA SER A 208 -25.96 -11.37 -13.98
C SER A 208 -25.29 -12.52 -14.71
N ASP A 209 -24.76 -13.50 -13.99
CA ASP A 209 -24.27 -14.78 -14.52
C ASP A 209 -25.16 -15.98 -14.17
N ASP A 210 -26.30 -15.74 -13.52
CA ASP A 210 -27.23 -16.73 -12.96
C ASP A 210 -28.68 -16.61 -13.47
N GLY A 211 -28.87 -16.02 -14.66
CA GLY A 211 -30.18 -15.89 -15.30
C GLY A 211 -31.07 -14.79 -14.71
N GLY A 212 -30.46 -13.77 -14.11
CA GLY A 212 -31.13 -12.60 -13.52
C GLY A 212 -31.55 -12.78 -12.07
N ALA A 213 -31.07 -13.81 -11.38
CA ALA A 213 -31.37 -14.00 -9.96
C ALA A 213 -30.56 -13.03 -9.09
N THR A 214 -29.30 -12.79 -9.44
CA THR A 214 -28.43 -11.79 -8.82
C THR A 214 -27.75 -10.93 -9.89
N PHE A 215 -27.49 -9.67 -9.56
CA PHE A 215 -26.88 -8.68 -10.45
C PHE A 215 -25.70 -8.01 -9.76
N ARG A 216 -24.57 -7.91 -10.47
CA ARG A 216 -23.37 -7.21 -10.02
C ARG A 216 -23.21 -5.91 -10.81
N PRO A 217 -22.88 -4.79 -10.16
CA PRO A 217 -22.62 -3.54 -10.86
C PRO A 217 -21.38 -3.68 -11.76
N MET A 218 -21.48 -3.15 -12.97
CA MET A 218 -20.41 -3.09 -13.96
C MET A 218 -19.97 -1.66 -14.25
N ALA A 219 -20.91 -0.72 -14.20
CA ALA A 219 -20.65 0.70 -14.29
C ALA A 219 -21.78 1.47 -13.60
N GLU A 220 -21.46 2.56 -12.93
CA GLU A 220 -22.42 3.40 -12.22
C GLU A 220 -22.22 4.86 -12.58
N ALA A 221 -23.29 5.65 -12.43
CA ALA A 221 -23.31 7.09 -12.65
C ALA A 221 -22.86 7.51 -14.06
N LEU A 222 -23.22 6.72 -15.08
CA LEU A 222 -22.93 7.06 -16.47
C LEU A 222 -23.87 8.15 -17.00
N ALA A 223 -23.36 9.00 -17.88
CA ALA A 223 -24.20 9.90 -18.67
C ALA A 223 -25.06 9.09 -19.68
N ASN A 224 -26.25 9.60 -20.01
CA ASN A 224 -27.13 8.96 -20.99
C ASN A 224 -26.67 9.17 -22.45
N THR A 225 -25.58 8.50 -22.83
CA THR A 225 -24.99 8.53 -24.17
C THR A 225 -25.59 7.51 -25.14
N GLY A 226 -26.47 6.63 -24.65
CA GLY A 226 -27.10 5.53 -25.40
C GLY A 226 -26.20 4.32 -25.67
N ALA A 227 -24.91 4.40 -25.30
CA ALA A 227 -23.99 3.27 -25.37
C ALA A 227 -22.80 3.43 -24.42
N HIS A 228 -22.27 2.30 -23.94
CA HIS A 228 -21.07 2.21 -23.13
C HIS A 228 -20.32 0.91 -23.44
N VAL A 229 -18.99 0.97 -23.41
CA VAL A 229 -18.15 -0.23 -23.54
C VAL A 229 -17.84 -0.72 -22.13
N MET A 230 -18.21 -1.97 -21.83
CA MET A 230 -17.84 -2.64 -20.58
C MET A 230 -17.05 -3.91 -20.89
N TYR A 231 -16.17 -4.31 -19.98
CA TYR A 231 -15.45 -5.58 -20.08
C TYR A 231 -16.22 -6.65 -19.32
N VAL A 232 -16.47 -7.78 -19.97
CA VAL A 232 -17.22 -8.89 -19.36
C VAL A 232 -16.27 -9.68 -18.47
N PRO A 233 -16.52 -9.84 -17.17
CA PRO A 233 -15.67 -10.66 -16.30
C PRO A 233 -15.57 -12.09 -16.84
N ASN A 234 -14.42 -12.75 -16.69
CA ASN A 234 -14.29 -14.16 -17.02
C ASN A 234 -15.03 -15.02 -15.98
N ARG A 235 -16.36 -15.10 -16.14
CA ARG A 235 -17.30 -15.94 -15.39
C ARG A 235 -18.13 -16.72 -16.40
N PRO A 236 -17.60 -17.83 -16.96
CA PRO A 236 -18.29 -18.57 -17.99
C PRO A 236 -19.70 -18.97 -17.57
N THR A 237 -20.68 -18.74 -18.44
CA THR A 237 -22.10 -19.04 -18.19
C THR A 237 -22.88 -19.02 -19.51
N ALA A 238 -23.96 -19.78 -19.59
CA ALA A 238 -24.94 -19.69 -20.68
C ALA A 238 -26.17 -18.84 -20.30
N GLN A 239 -26.14 -18.21 -19.12
CA GLN A 239 -27.28 -17.53 -18.50
C GLN A 239 -26.99 -16.06 -18.22
N ALA A 240 -26.10 -15.43 -18.99
CA ALA A 240 -25.74 -14.04 -18.75
C ALA A 240 -26.88 -13.09 -19.15
N ILE A 241 -27.16 -12.11 -18.30
CA ILE A 241 -28.17 -11.06 -18.52
C ILE A 241 -27.53 -9.71 -18.19
N VAL A 242 -27.65 -8.73 -19.09
CA VAL A 242 -27.32 -7.33 -18.79
C VAL A 242 -28.60 -6.62 -18.34
N ARG A 243 -28.47 -5.74 -17.35
CA ARG A 243 -29.52 -4.82 -16.92
C ARG A 243 -29.03 -3.39 -17.08
N VAL A 244 -29.85 -2.54 -17.69
CA VAL A 244 -29.67 -1.08 -17.71
C VAL A 244 -30.70 -0.48 -16.77
N VAL A 245 -30.23 0.30 -15.80
CA VAL A 245 -31.08 1.08 -14.89
C VAL A 245 -30.95 2.55 -15.25
N ALA A 246 -32.06 3.20 -15.54
CA ALA A 246 -32.11 4.64 -15.77
C ALA A 246 -32.74 5.32 -14.54
N THR A 247 -32.08 6.38 -14.05
CA THR A 247 -32.64 7.29 -13.04
C THR A 247 -32.86 8.65 -13.67
N ASP A 248 -34.08 9.19 -13.56
CA ASP A 248 -34.42 10.52 -14.06
C ASP A 248 -33.98 11.65 -13.11
N ASN A 249 -34.21 12.91 -13.50
CA ASN A 249 -33.86 14.09 -12.69
C ASN A 249 -34.79 14.28 -11.47
N ALA A 250 -35.91 13.56 -11.41
CA ALA A 250 -36.82 13.49 -10.26
C ALA A 250 -36.54 12.30 -9.32
N LEU A 251 -35.47 11.52 -9.60
CA LEU A 251 -35.04 10.32 -8.88
C LEU A 251 -36.00 9.11 -9.02
N ASN A 252 -36.92 9.12 -9.99
CA ASN A 252 -37.62 7.90 -10.36
C ASN A 252 -36.67 6.97 -11.12
N VAL A 253 -36.88 5.67 -10.95
CA VAL A 253 -35.99 4.62 -11.48
C VAL A 253 -36.80 3.64 -12.31
N ALA A 254 -36.31 3.32 -13.50
CA ALA A 254 -36.77 2.19 -14.31
C ALA A 254 -35.57 1.36 -14.77
N HIS A 255 -35.81 0.12 -15.18
CA HIS A 255 -34.79 -0.74 -15.74
C HIS A 255 -35.33 -1.58 -16.88
N ASP A 256 -34.43 -2.03 -17.73
CA ASP A 256 -34.69 -3.08 -18.71
C ASP A 256 -33.55 -4.11 -18.70
N ASP A 257 -33.92 -5.36 -18.96
CA ASP A 257 -33.03 -6.52 -18.94
C ASP A 257 -32.87 -7.09 -20.35
N SER A 258 -31.83 -7.87 -20.60
CA SER A 258 -31.72 -8.64 -21.84
C SER A 258 -32.96 -9.54 -22.00
N ASN A 259 -33.61 -9.48 -23.16
CA ASN A 259 -34.83 -10.24 -23.47
C ASN A 259 -34.62 -11.77 -23.40
N ALA A 260 -33.40 -12.22 -23.66
CA ALA A 260 -32.99 -13.59 -23.46
C ALA A 260 -31.52 -13.64 -22.99
N PRO A 261 -31.07 -14.77 -22.41
CA PRO A 261 -29.67 -14.90 -22.00
C PRO A 261 -28.71 -14.91 -23.19
N PHE A 262 -27.53 -14.37 -22.95
CA PHE A 262 -26.36 -14.57 -23.81
C PHE A 262 -25.34 -15.46 -23.09
N SER A 263 -24.33 -15.93 -23.83
CA SER A 263 -23.28 -16.79 -23.28
C SER A 263 -21.99 -16.01 -23.06
N VAL A 264 -21.31 -16.28 -21.95
CA VAL A 264 -19.93 -15.86 -21.68
C VAL A 264 -19.05 -17.09 -21.76
N ALA A 265 -18.05 -17.07 -22.63
CA ALA A 265 -17.01 -18.09 -22.69
C ALA A 265 -15.72 -17.60 -22.03
N ALA A 266 -14.89 -18.53 -21.55
CA ALA A 266 -13.56 -18.20 -21.07
C ALA A 266 -12.69 -17.60 -22.20
N PRO A 267 -11.78 -16.65 -21.89
CA PRO A 267 -10.82 -16.16 -22.85
C PRO A 267 -9.90 -17.29 -23.33
N PRO A 268 -9.45 -17.25 -24.60
CA PRO A 268 -8.45 -18.18 -25.08
C PRO A 268 -7.09 -17.90 -24.43
N GLY A 269 -6.36 -18.94 -24.06
CA GLY A 269 -5.03 -18.83 -23.45
C GLY A 269 -5.01 -19.35 -22.01
N GLY A 270 -3.95 -19.02 -21.27
CA GLY A 270 -3.70 -19.57 -19.94
C GLY A 270 -3.00 -20.92 -19.99
N THR A 271 -2.07 -21.16 -19.07
CA THR A 271 -1.51 -22.49 -18.84
C THR A 271 -2.55 -23.40 -18.18
N VAL A 272 -3.33 -22.87 -17.23
CA VAL A 272 -4.47 -23.53 -16.59
C VAL A 272 -5.78 -22.76 -16.85
N PRO A 273 -6.94 -23.44 -16.91
CA PRO A 273 -8.21 -22.81 -17.28
C PRO A 273 -8.92 -22.18 -16.06
N THR A 274 -8.24 -21.31 -15.32
CA THR A 274 -8.86 -20.55 -14.22
C THR A 274 -9.77 -19.44 -14.75
N THR A 275 -10.63 -18.97 -13.86
CA THR A 275 -11.62 -17.92 -14.06
C THR A 275 -11.61 -16.97 -12.87
N LEU A 276 -12.38 -15.89 -12.93
CA LEU A 276 -12.51 -14.99 -11.78
C LEU A 276 -13.15 -15.68 -10.57
N ARG A 277 -13.91 -16.77 -10.76
CA ARG A 277 -14.49 -17.54 -9.65
C ARG A 277 -13.42 -18.22 -8.78
N ASP A 278 -12.31 -18.65 -9.38
CA ASP A 278 -11.20 -19.31 -8.67
C ASP A 278 -10.48 -18.37 -7.69
N PHE A 279 -10.66 -17.05 -7.84
CA PHE A 279 -10.06 -16.01 -7.02
C PHE A 279 -11.10 -15.20 -6.21
N ASP A 280 -12.37 -15.64 -6.18
CA ASP A 280 -13.41 -15.00 -5.37
C ASP A 280 -13.05 -15.08 -3.88
N LEU A 281 -13.03 -13.91 -3.21
CA LEU A 281 -12.67 -13.78 -1.81
C LEU A 281 -13.65 -12.83 -1.07
N PRO A 282 -13.95 -13.07 0.23
CA PRO A 282 -14.78 -12.21 1.07
C PRO A 282 -14.31 -10.76 1.17
N GLY A 283 -15.16 -9.92 1.77
CA GLY A 283 -14.91 -8.50 2.01
C GLY A 283 -15.71 -7.61 1.07
N SER A 284 -15.43 -6.31 1.10
CA SER A 284 -16.02 -5.37 0.15
C SER A 284 -15.62 -5.76 -1.27
N GLN A 285 -16.60 -5.88 -2.14
CA GLN A 285 -16.42 -6.13 -3.57
C GLN A 285 -16.38 -4.82 -4.37
N PRO A 286 -15.99 -4.84 -5.66
CA PRO A 286 -16.09 -3.67 -6.52
C PRO A 286 -17.47 -3.00 -6.44
N PHE A 287 -17.48 -1.67 -6.35
CA PHE A 287 -18.63 -0.79 -6.15
C PHE A 287 -19.28 -0.82 -4.76
N GLU A 288 -18.92 -1.73 -3.85
CA GLU A 288 -19.57 -1.82 -2.53
C GLU A 288 -19.01 -0.86 -1.47
N GLY A 289 -17.73 -0.48 -1.57
CA GLY A 289 -17.04 0.36 -0.56
C GLY A 289 -17.04 1.86 -0.86
N GLY A 290 -17.88 2.30 -1.79
CA GLY A 290 -17.94 3.70 -2.25
C GLY A 290 -16.69 4.15 -3.01
N THR A 291 -16.65 5.43 -3.38
CA THR A 291 -15.49 6.00 -4.09
C THR A 291 -14.38 6.35 -3.10
N LEU A 292 -13.22 5.72 -3.24
CA LEU A 292 -12.00 6.13 -2.55
C LEU A 292 -11.51 7.47 -3.14
N ILE A 293 -11.29 8.47 -2.30
CA ILE A 293 -10.82 9.77 -2.76
C ILE A 293 -9.31 9.76 -3.02
N ASP A 294 -8.89 10.62 -3.94
CA ASP A 294 -7.47 10.82 -4.27
C ASP A 294 -6.67 11.29 -3.03
N ALA A 295 -5.50 10.68 -2.81
CA ALA A 295 -4.66 10.95 -1.65
C ALA A 295 -4.12 12.39 -1.61
N LEU A 296 -4.00 13.08 -2.77
CA LEU A 296 -3.68 14.51 -2.84
C LEU A 296 -4.68 15.36 -2.05
N SER A 297 -5.94 14.92 -1.94
CA SER A 297 -6.97 15.60 -1.13
C SER A 297 -6.58 15.67 0.34
N CYS A 298 -5.88 14.65 0.86
CA CYS A 298 -5.40 14.60 2.24
C CYS A 298 -4.19 15.52 2.47
N SER A 299 -3.37 15.72 1.43
CA SER A 299 -2.10 16.47 1.52
C SER A 299 -2.28 17.95 1.91
N ALA A 300 -3.45 18.54 1.68
CA ALA A 300 -3.74 19.93 2.03
C ALA A 300 -3.66 20.20 3.54
N CYS A 301 -3.97 19.21 4.37
CA CYS A 301 -3.92 19.31 5.83
C CYS A 301 -2.84 18.40 6.45
N HIS A 302 -2.54 17.27 5.82
CA HIS A 302 -1.62 16.25 6.32
C HIS A 302 -0.24 16.28 5.64
N GLY A 303 0.08 17.35 4.89
CA GLY A 303 1.37 17.53 4.23
C GLY A 303 1.88 18.97 4.20
N ASN A 304 3.14 19.12 3.80
CA ASN A 304 3.87 20.36 3.56
C ASN A 304 4.02 21.29 4.79
N TYR A 305 3.95 20.77 6.01
CA TYR A 305 4.15 21.52 7.26
C TYR A 305 5.34 21.04 8.10
N ALA A 306 5.70 19.75 8.06
CA ALA A 306 6.83 19.17 8.78
C ALA A 306 7.25 17.82 8.18
N PRO A 307 8.08 17.79 7.10
CA PRO A 307 8.46 16.56 6.39
C PRO A 307 9.03 15.43 7.27
N ALA A 308 9.63 15.78 8.41
CA ALA A 308 10.18 14.80 9.36
C ALA A 308 9.12 13.98 10.11
N VAL A 309 7.87 14.44 10.19
CA VAL A 309 6.82 13.79 11.01
C VAL A 309 5.45 13.75 10.33
N GLU A 310 5.21 14.56 9.29
CA GLU A 310 3.91 14.63 8.64
C GLU A 310 3.56 13.35 7.87
N PRO A 311 2.27 12.95 7.82
CA PRO A 311 1.87 11.73 7.13
C PRO A 311 2.20 11.72 5.64
N TRP A 312 1.90 12.81 4.91
CA TRP A 312 1.97 12.84 3.45
C TRP A 312 3.38 12.56 2.89
N PHE A 313 4.39 13.31 3.36
CA PHE A 313 5.77 13.15 2.87
C PHE A 313 6.33 11.75 3.20
N ASN A 314 5.99 11.20 4.36
CA ASN A 314 6.49 9.88 4.77
C ASN A 314 5.81 8.75 3.99
N TRP A 315 4.49 8.80 3.82
CA TRP A 315 3.73 7.83 3.02
C TRP A 315 4.16 7.85 1.55
N LYS A 316 4.25 9.04 0.95
CA LYS A 316 4.62 9.23 -0.47
C LYS A 316 6.05 8.75 -0.78
N GLY A 317 6.92 8.65 0.22
CA GLY A 317 8.25 8.07 0.06
C GLY A 317 8.31 6.55 0.21
N SER A 318 7.20 5.89 0.54
CA SER A 318 7.14 4.45 0.82
C SER A 318 6.65 3.64 -0.39
N MET A 319 6.91 2.33 -0.38
CA MET A 319 6.34 1.43 -1.40
C MET A 319 4.81 1.29 -1.29
N MET A 320 4.16 1.71 -0.21
CA MET A 320 2.68 1.71 -0.14
C MET A 320 2.09 2.69 -1.16
N ALA A 321 2.64 3.89 -1.27
CA ALA A 321 2.24 4.89 -2.27
C ALA A 321 2.57 4.47 -3.72
N HIS A 322 3.47 3.51 -3.87
CA HIS A 322 4.02 3.07 -5.16
C HIS A 322 3.80 1.59 -5.44
N ALA A 323 2.88 0.94 -4.71
CA ALA A 323 2.61 -0.49 -4.87
C ALA A 323 2.18 -0.84 -6.30
N SER A 324 1.55 0.11 -6.99
CA SER A 324 1.09 0.01 -8.37
C SER A 324 2.12 0.42 -9.42
N ARG A 325 3.26 0.99 -9.01
CA ARG A 325 4.34 1.52 -9.88
C ARG A 325 5.62 0.70 -9.77
N ASP A 326 5.47 -0.52 -9.30
CA ASP A 326 6.55 -1.47 -9.12
C ASP A 326 6.67 -2.35 -10.39
N PRO A 327 7.70 -2.15 -11.24
CA PRO A 327 7.88 -2.98 -12.43
C PRO A 327 8.09 -4.48 -12.13
N LEU A 328 8.56 -4.84 -10.94
CA LEU A 328 8.70 -6.23 -10.54
C LEU A 328 7.32 -6.86 -10.33
N PHE A 329 6.41 -6.13 -9.68
CA PHE A 329 5.01 -6.51 -9.54
C PHE A 329 4.32 -6.62 -10.90
N GLU A 330 4.46 -5.62 -11.78
CA GLU A 330 3.81 -5.62 -13.10
C GLU A 330 4.27 -6.82 -13.94
N ALA A 331 5.57 -7.12 -13.93
CA ALA A 331 6.13 -8.27 -14.62
C ALA A 331 5.65 -9.61 -14.03
N CYS A 332 5.59 -9.72 -12.69
CA CYS A 332 5.06 -10.91 -12.02
C CYS A 332 3.58 -11.12 -12.35
N MET A 333 2.75 -10.06 -12.28
CA MET A 333 1.33 -10.12 -12.60
C MET A 333 1.07 -10.52 -14.07
N ALA A 334 1.92 -10.08 -15.00
CA ALA A 334 1.83 -10.50 -16.40
C ALA A 334 2.05 -12.02 -16.56
N ILE A 335 3.04 -12.59 -15.87
CA ILE A 335 3.27 -14.04 -15.84
C ILE A 335 2.12 -14.75 -15.13
N ALA A 336 1.65 -14.23 -13.99
CA ALA A 336 0.54 -14.79 -13.23
C ALA A 336 -0.72 -14.95 -14.10
N ASN A 337 -1.14 -13.88 -14.80
CA ASN A 337 -2.28 -13.94 -15.71
C ASN A 337 -2.03 -14.83 -16.94
N GLN A 338 -0.78 -14.98 -17.40
CA GLN A 338 -0.43 -15.92 -18.46
C GLN A 338 -0.53 -17.38 -17.99
N ASP A 339 -0.13 -17.65 -16.76
CA ASP A 339 -0.14 -18.98 -16.17
C ASP A 339 -1.56 -19.40 -15.78
N ALA A 340 -2.26 -18.55 -15.02
CA ALA A 340 -3.61 -18.74 -14.54
C ALA A 340 -4.40 -17.45 -14.81
N PRO A 341 -5.21 -17.41 -15.90
CA PRO A 341 -6.07 -16.26 -16.19
C PRO A 341 -6.88 -15.83 -14.97
N ASP A 342 -7.08 -14.52 -14.84
CA ASP A 342 -7.82 -13.87 -13.76
C ASP A 342 -7.16 -13.88 -12.37
N SER A 343 -6.02 -14.55 -12.21
CA SER A 343 -5.23 -14.49 -10.96
C SER A 343 -4.74 -13.09 -10.59
N GLY A 344 -4.61 -12.21 -11.59
CA GLY A 344 -4.27 -10.80 -11.36
C GLY A 344 -5.30 -10.05 -10.51
N ASP A 345 -6.55 -10.51 -10.38
CA ASP A 345 -7.54 -9.84 -9.52
C ASP A 345 -7.07 -9.78 -8.05
N LEU A 346 -6.48 -10.88 -7.55
CA LEU A 346 -5.85 -10.93 -6.22
C LEU A 346 -4.75 -9.86 -6.08
N CYS A 347 -3.95 -9.67 -7.14
CA CYS A 347 -2.85 -8.72 -7.14
C CYS A 347 -3.35 -7.28 -7.13
N LEU A 348 -4.32 -6.96 -8.00
CA LEU A 348 -4.90 -5.62 -8.15
C LEU A 348 -5.64 -5.19 -6.89
N ARG A 349 -6.27 -6.13 -6.17
CA ARG A 349 -6.94 -5.84 -4.89
C ARG A 349 -6.02 -5.22 -3.86
N CYS A 350 -4.76 -5.67 -3.78
CA CYS A 350 -3.76 -5.13 -2.84
C CYS A 350 -2.96 -3.96 -3.42
N HIS A 351 -2.58 -4.02 -4.70
CA HIS A 351 -1.65 -3.06 -5.30
C HIS A 351 -2.34 -1.84 -5.94
N LEU A 352 -3.58 -1.98 -6.40
CA LEU A 352 -4.40 -0.91 -7.00
C LEU A 352 -5.83 -0.88 -6.42
N PRO A 353 -5.99 -0.80 -5.08
CA PRO A 353 -7.28 -0.95 -4.42
C PRO A 353 -8.31 0.09 -4.85
N ALA A 354 -7.91 1.31 -5.19
CA ALA A 354 -8.83 2.36 -5.66
C ALA A 354 -9.50 1.99 -7.00
N GLY A 355 -8.72 1.49 -7.96
CA GLY A 355 -9.26 1.04 -9.24
C GLY A 355 -10.03 -0.27 -9.13
N TRP A 356 -9.52 -1.21 -8.34
CA TRP A 356 -10.22 -2.47 -8.04
C TRP A 356 -11.61 -2.21 -7.43
N MET A 357 -11.70 -1.35 -6.41
CA MET A 357 -12.97 -0.95 -5.79
C MET A 357 -13.94 -0.23 -6.73
N ARG A 358 -13.46 0.30 -7.86
CA ARG A 358 -14.28 0.97 -8.89
C ARG A 358 -14.55 0.08 -10.10
N GLY A 359 -14.30 -1.23 -9.99
CA GLY A 359 -14.59 -2.21 -11.04
C GLY A 359 -13.62 -2.16 -12.22
N ARG A 360 -12.45 -1.51 -12.07
CA ARG A 360 -11.42 -1.43 -13.12
C ARG A 360 -10.39 -2.55 -13.06
N SER A 361 -10.68 -3.62 -12.33
CA SER A 361 -9.87 -4.85 -12.30
C SER A 361 -10.26 -5.87 -13.38
N VAL A 362 -11.16 -5.53 -14.29
CA VAL A 362 -11.53 -6.38 -15.42
C VAL A 362 -11.20 -5.64 -16.73
N PRO A 363 -10.24 -6.11 -17.54
CA PRO A 363 -9.43 -7.32 -17.35
C PRO A 363 -8.46 -7.23 -16.17
N THR A 364 -8.10 -8.40 -15.61
CA THR A 364 -7.24 -8.55 -14.43
C THR A 364 -5.76 -8.25 -14.68
N ASP A 365 -5.43 -7.68 -15.84
CA ASP A 365 -4.10 -7.19 -16.20
C ASP A 365 -3.89 -5.72 -15.80
N GLY A 366 -4.92 -5.05 -15.26
CA GLY A 366 -4.87 -3.64 -14.86
C GLY A 366 -5.00 -2.66 -16.03
N SER A 367 -5.31 -3.11 -17.25
CA SER A 367 -5.41 -2.26 -18.44
C SER A 367 -6.53 -1.21 -18.38
N GLN A 368 -7.49 -1.36 -17.46
CA GLN A 368 -8.55 -0.36 -17.25
C GLN A 368 -8.22 0.68 -16.18
N MET A 369 -7.08 0.56 -15.49
CA MET A 369 -6.70 1.49 -14.42
C MET A 369 -6.46 2.89 -14.99
N ILE A 370 -6.91 3.92 -14.27
CA ILE A 370 -6.68 5.33 -14.62
C ILE A 370 -5.58 5.91 -13.72
N ASP A 371 -5.00 7.06 -14.09
CA ASP A 371 -3.89 7.68 -13.35
C ASP A 371 -4.13 7.79 -11.84
N ALA A 372 -5.36 8.15 -11.42
CA ALA A 372 -5.75 8.26 -10.01
C ALA A 372 -5.69 6.93 -9.24
N ASP A 373 -5.79 5.79 -9.91
CA ASP A 373 -5.70 4.46 -9.29
C ASP A 373 -4.24 4.07 -8.95
N HIS A 374 -3.26 4.75 -9.54
CA HIS A 374 -1.85 4.44 -9.40
C HIS A 374 -1.23 5.04 -8.12
N MET A 375 -2.05 5.61 -7.23
CA MET A 375 -1.63 6.03 -5.88
C MET A 375 -1.66 4.86 -4.87
N GLY A 376 -1.34 3.65 -5.33
CA GLY A 376 -1.17 2.43 -4.54
C GLY A 376 -2.15 2.25 -3.37
N VAL A 377 -1.60 1.86 -2.22
CA VAL A 377 -2.33 1.75 -0.95
C VAL A 377 -2.44 3.15 -0.34
N SER A 378 -3.56 3.81 -0.62
CA SER A 378 -3.78 5.23 -0.32
C SER A 378 -4.33 5.50 1.08
N CYS A 379 -4.27 6.76 1.50
CA CYS A 379 -4.77 7.21 2.81
C CYS A 379 -6.24 6.82 3.02
N ASP A 380 -7.09 7.02 2.01
CA ASP A 380 -8.53 6.82 2.15
C ASP A 380 -8.89 5.34 2.27
N LEU A 381 -8.18 4.42 1.61
CA LEU A 381 -8.38 2.98 1.83
C LEU A 381 -8.09 2.63 3.29
N CYS A 382 -6.86 2.90 3.73
CA CYS A 382 -6.40 2.53 5.08
C CYS A 382 -7.31 3.12 6.16
N HIS A 383 -7.62 4.41 6.05
CA HIS A 383 -8.47 5.10 7.02
C HIS A 383 -9.97 4.82 6.85
N ARG A 384 -10.40 4.02 5.88
CA ARG A 384 -11.80 3.55 5.78
C ARG A 384 -11.95 2.06 6.08
N MET A 385 -10.86 1.36 6.34
CA MET A 385 -10.95 -0.06 6.68
C MET A 385 -11.74 -0.27 7.97
N VAL A 386 -12.72 -1.15 7.88
CA VAL A 386 -13.54 -1.64 8.96
C VAL A 386 -12.93 -2.96 9.44
N ASP A 387 -12.96 -3.16 10.75
CA ASP A 387 -12.55 -4.43 11.34
C ASP A 387 -13.50 -5.54 10.90
N PRO A 388 -13.03 -6.58 10.17
CA PRO A 388 -13.89 -7.69 9.79
C PRO A 388 -14.35 -8.52 10.99
N ILE A 389 -13.62 -8.49 12.12
CA ILE A 389 -13.92 -9.27 13.33
C ILE A 389 -14.50 -8.35 14.41
N PHE A 390 -15.79 -8.02 14.26
CA PHE A 390 -16.47 -7.04 15.11
C PHE A 390 -16.57 -7.44 16.60
N ASP A 391 -16.05 -6.58 17.48
CA ASP A 391 -16.32 -6.53 18.93
C ASP A 391 -17.26 -5.35 19.25
N PRO A 392 -18.48 -5.60 19.74
CA PRO A 392 -19.45 -4.54 20.08
C PRO A 392 -19.01 -3.62 21.22
N ASN A 393 -17.98 -3.98 22.01
CA ASN A 393 -17.50 -3.16 23.12
C ASN A 393 -16.40 -2.18 22.69
N GLU A 394 -15.69 -2.48 21.62
CA GLU A 394 -14.47 -1.78 21.21
C GLU A 394 -14.62 -1.11 19.83
N ASN A 395 -15.30 -1.75 18.87
CA ASN A 395 -15.47 -1.20 17.52
C ASN A 395 -16.60 -0.15 17.44
N PRO A 396 -16.51 0.80 16.49
CA PRO A 396 -17.61 1.71 16.16
C PRO A 396 -18.92 0.97 15.86
N ALA A 397 -20.03 1.40 16.47
CA ALA A 397 -21.33 0.75 16.28
C ALA A 397 -21.82 0.70 14.82
N VAL A 398 -21.36 1.61 13.96
CA VAL A 398 -21.70 1.62 12.52
C VAL A 398 -21.10 0.41 11.79
N ASP A 399 -20.00 -0.15 12.29
CA ASP A 399 -19.29 -1.25 11.63
C ASP A 399 -20.17 -2.50 11.55
N GLN A 400 -21.02 -2.75 12.55
CA GLN A 400 -21.97 -3.87 12.52
C GLN A 400 -22.94 -3.79 11.33
N ALA A 401 -23.43 -2.59 11.00
CA ALA A 401 -24.35 -2.39 9.89
C ALA A 401 -23.63 -2.51 8.54
N ILE A 402 -22.38 -2.06 8.47
CA ILE A 402 -21.53 -2.20 7.27
C ILE A 402 -21.28 -3.69 6.99
N LEU A 403 -20.86 -4.46 7.99
CA LEU A 403 -20.62 -5.90 7.86
C LEU A 403 -21.89 -6.68 7.50
N ALA A 404 -23.03 -6.33 8.10
CA ALA A 404 -24.31 -6.95 7.79
C ALA A 404 -24.81 -6.63 6.37
N GLY A 405 -24.26 -5.60 5.73
CA GLY A 405 -24.57 -5.23 4.34
C GLY A 405 -23.76 -6.01 3.30
N LEU A 406 -22.70 -6.72 3.70
CA LEU A 406 -21.89 -7.51 2.78
C LEU A 406 -22.55 -8.85 2.43
N VAL A 407 -22.36 -9.29 1.19
CA VAL A 407 -22.79 -10.63 0.74
C VAL A 407 -21.97 -11.72 1.43
N ASP A 408 -20.65 -11.52 1.55
CA ASP A 408 -19.72 -12.48 2.17
C ASP A 408 -18.73 -11.72 3.07
N PRO A 409 -19.08 -11.45 4.34
CA PRO A 409 -18.19 -10.77 5.28
C PRO A 409 -16.99 -11.68 5.64
N PRO A 410 -15.75 -11.14 5.69
CA PRO A 410 -14.58 -11.94 6.06
C PRO A 410 -14.68 -12.47 7.50
N LEU A 411 -14.18 -13.68 7.71
CA LEU A 411 -14.09 -14.31 9.04
C LEU A 411 -12.63 -14.45 9.52
N ASP A 412 -11.69 -13.97 8.72
CA ASP A 412 -10.24 -14.04 8.96
C ASP A 412 -9.57 -12.87 8.22
N PHE A 413 -8.29 -12.66 8.50
CA PHE A 413 -7.44 -11.67 7.81
C PHE A 413 -6.63 -12.33 6.70
N GLY A 414 -6.16 -11.53 5.73
CA GLY A 414 -5.29 -11.97 4.64
C GLY A 414 -5.92 -11.83 3.26
N ASN A 415 -5.13 -12.11 2.22
CA ASN A 415 -5.52 -12.08 0.80
C ASN A 415 -6.23 -10.80 0.34
N GLY A 416 -5.99 -9.67 1.00
CA GLY A 416 -6.67 -8.42 0.72
C GLY A 416 -8.15 -8.43 1.06
N MET A 417 -8.64 -9.33 1.94
CA MET A 417 -10.04 -9.41 2.38
C MET A 417 -10.47 -8.23 3.27
N PHE A 418 -10.22 -7.00 2.82
CA PHE A 418 -10.59 -5.78 3.53
C PHE A 418 -12.10 -5.50 3.43
N VAL A 419 -12.62 -4.80 4.43
CA VAL A 419 -13.94 -4.18 4.41
C VAL A 419 -13.75 -2.67 4.40
N ALA A 420 -14.31 -1.97 3.43
CA ALA A 420 -14.23 -0.52 3.33
C ALA A 420 -15.58 0.12 3.73
N ASP A 421 -15.53 1.15 4.57
CA ASP A 421 -16.72 1.92 4.91
C ASP A 421 -17.27 2.64 3.67
N PRO A 422 -18.51 2.37 3.21
CA PRO A 422 -19.07 2.95 2.00
C PRO A 422 -19.40 4.43 2.11
N ALA A 423 -19.63 4.95 3.32
CA ALA A 423 -19.99 6.35 3.58
C ALA A 423 -18.78 7.29 3.59
N GLY A 424 -17.56 6.76 3.57
CA GLY A 424 -16.35 7.57 3.59
C GLY A 424 -15.99 8.14 4.96
N THR A 425 -16.49 7.55 6.05
CA THR A 425 -16.09 7.99 7.39
C THR A 425 -14.67 7.53 7.67
N ARG A 426 -13.79 8.45 8.09
CA ARG A 426 -12.38 8.14 8.36
C ARG A 426 -12.24 7.56 9.77
N ARG A 427 -11.32 6.64 9.94
CA ARG A 427 -11.00 5.92 11.17
C ARG A 427 -9.56 6.15 11.57
N GLY A 428 -9.30 6.10 12.86
CA GLY A 428 -7.94 6.19 13.36
C GLY A 428 -7.84 5.94 14.86
N PRO A 429 -6.62 6.00 15.41
CA PRO A 429 -6.39 5.63 16.80
C PRO A 429 -6.81 6.72 17.79
N PHE A 430 -7.09 7.96 17.39
CA PHE A 430 -7.21 9.09 18.32
C PHE A 430 -8.63 9.64 18.45
N GLN A 431 -9.11 9.79 19.68
CA GLN A 431 -10.44 10.33 19.99
C GLN A 431 -10.56 11.84 19.81
N ASP A 432 -9.44 12.56 19.89
CA ASP A 432 -9.38 14.02 19.82
C ASP A 432 -9.04 14.55 18.40
N ALA A 433 -9.08 13.70 17.39
CA ALA A 433 -8.78 14.04 15.99
C ALA A 433 -10.01 14.59 15.23
N GLY A 434 -10.73 15.55 15.81
CA GLY A 434 -12.01 16.06 15.28
C GLY A 434 -11.93 17.33 14.41
N LEU A 435 -10.74 17.75 13.96
CA LEU A 435 -10.55 18.97 13.18
C LEU A 435 -10.58 18.66 11.67
N GLY A 436 -11.32 19.44 10.88
CA GLY A 436 -11.33 19.37 9.41
C GLY A 436 -12.32 18.37 8.81
N HIS A 437 -12.50 17.18 9.41
CA HIS A 437 -13.52 16.20 9.02
C HIS A 437 -13.90 15.27 10.20
N PRO A 438 -15.06 14.59 10.15
CA PRO A 438 -15.42 13.58 11.15
C PRO A 438 -14.39 12.43 11.21
N ILE A 439 -14.22 11.85 12.41
CA ILE A 439 -13.41 10.66 12.63
C ILE A 439 -14.14 9.67 13.55
N LEU A 440 -13.96 8.37 13.30
CA LEU A 440 -14.30 7.29 14.21
C LEU A 440 -13.04 6.74 14.85
N VAL A 441 -13.06 6.56 16.17
CA VAL A 441 -11.96 5.86 16.86
C VAL A 441 -12.06 4.37 16.56
N SER A 442 -10.96 3.77 16.13
CA SER A 442 -10.92 2.37 15.74
C SER A 442 -9.72 1.66 16.39
N PRO A 443 -9.96 0.70 17.29
CA PRO A 443 -8.92 -0.16 17.88
C PRO A 443 -8.15 -0.95 16.82
N PHE A 444 -8.83 -1.41 15.77
CA PHE A 444 -8.22 -2.11 14.63
C PHE A 444 -7.02 -1.35 14.03
N HIS A 445 -7.05 -0.01 13.99
CA HIS A 445 -5.94 0.81 13.50
C HIS A 445 -4.69 0.82 14.42
N ARG A 446 -4.75 0.15 15.57
CA ARG A 446 -3.65 -0.08 16.51
C ARG A 446 -3.19 -1.54 16.56
N GLU A 447 -3.85 -2.42 15.81
CA GLU A 447 -3.63 -3.86 15.84
C GLU A 447 -2.87 -4.33 14.60
N ALA A 448 -1.97 -5.29 14.76
CA ALA A 448 -1.24 -5.87 13.64
C ALA A 448 -2.15 -6.55 12.60
N ALA A 449 -3.35 -6.98 13.00
CA ALA A 449 -4.36 -7.57 12.13
C ALA A 449 -4.76 -6.65 10.96
N PHE A 450 -4.72 -5.34 11.17
CA PHE A 450 -4.90 -4.33 10.11
C PHE A 450 -3.89 -4.49 8.97
N CYS A 451 -2.62 -4.74 9.31
CA CYS A 451 -1.59 -5.05 8.31
C CYS A 451 -1.77 -6.46 7.76
N GLY A 452 -2.22 -7.40 8.61
CA GLY A 452 -2.50 -8.78 8.25
C GLY A 452 -3.52 -8.95 7.13
N THR A 453 -4.44 -7.99 6.95
CA THR A 453 -5.37 -7.97 5.81
C THR A 453 -4.67 -8.11 4.46
N CYS A 454 -3.49 -7.50 4.27
CA CYS A 454 -2.71 -7.60 3.03
C CYS A 454 -1.41 -8.40 3.19
N HIS A 455 -0.88 -8.57 4.40
CA HIS A 455 0.42 -9.21 4.68
C HIS A 455 0.34 -10.64 5.21
N ASP A 456 -0.76 -11.33 4.92
CA ASP A 456 -0.89 -12.78 4.99
C ASP A 456 -1.49 -13.29 3.67
N VAL A 457 -0.65 -13.81 2.77
CA VAL A 457 -1.01 -13.99 1.35
C VAL A 457 -0.91 -15.45 0.96
N SER A 458 -1.97 -15.97 0.37
CA SER A 458 -2.08 -17.34 -0.10
C SER A 458 -2.75 -17.39 -1.46
N ASN A 459 -2.43 -18.42 -2.24
CA ASN A 459 -3.07 -18.66 -3.52
C ASN A 459 -4.43 -19.36 -3.28
N PRO A 460 -5.57 -18.72 -3.59
CA PRO A 460 -6.89 -19.31 -3.37
C PRO A 460 -7.21 -20.46 -4.34
N ALA A 461 -6.44 -20.65 -5.42
CA ALA A 461 -6.62 -21.75 -6.35
C ALA A 461 -6.17 -23.12 -5.80
N PHE A 462 -5.52 -23.14 -4.63
CA PHE A 462 -5.01 -24.36 -4.00
C PHE A 462 -5.42 -24.47 -2.54
N GLU A 463 -5.94 -25.62 -2.15
CA GLU A 463 -6.31 -25.95 -0.77
C GLU A 463 -5.49 -27.09 -0.21
N LYS A 464 -5.25 -27.04 1.11
CA LYS A 464 -4.56 -28.10 1.84
C LYS A 464 -5.47 -29.32 2.01
N ASP A 465 -5.04 -30.46 1.51
CA ASP A 465 -5.71 -31.74 1.69
C ASP A 465 -5.48 -32.32 3.11
N ALA A 466 -6.13 -33.45 3.39
CA ALA A 466 -6.00 -34.14 4.68
C ALA A 466 -4.61 -34.73 4.94
N GLN A 467 -3.76 -34.80 3.92
CA GLN A 467 -2.37 -35.27 3.99
C GLN A 467 -1.39 -34.09 4.15
N GLY A 468 -1.88 -32.85 4.07
CA GLY A 468 -1.09 -31.63 4.18
C GLY A 468 -0.49 -31.14 2.87
N ASN A 469 -0.84 -31.73 1.73
CA ASN A 469 -0.43 -31.24 0.41
C ASN A 469 -1.38 -30.15 -0.07
N TYR A 470 -0.88 -29.17 -0.82
CA TYR A 470 -1.75 -28.17 -1.45
C TYR A 470 -2.12 -28.65 -2.86
N VAL A 471 -3.40 -28.97 -3.05
CA VAL A 471 -3.94 -29.51 -4.29
C VAL A 471 -4.78 -28.45 -5.02
N PRO A 472 -4.79 -28.44 -6.36
CA PRO A 472 -5.64 -27.52 -7.11
C PRO A 472 -7.12 -27.75 -6.78
N ASN A 473 -7.86 -26.65 -6.66
CA ASN A 473 -9.32 -26.69 -6.54
C ASN A 473 -9.98 -27.12 -7.86
N ALA A 474 -11.29 -27.37 -7.82
CA ALA A 474 -12.06 -27.50 -9.05
C ALA A 474 -12.07 -26.14 -9.77
N PHE A 475 -11.68 -26.11 -11.05
CA PHE A 475 -11.69 -24.89 -11.84
C PHE A 475 -13.10 -24.29 -11.97
N ASP A 476 -13.17 -22.98 -12.19
CA ASP A 476 -14.43 -22.23 -12.31
C ASP A 476 -15.28 -22.28 -11.02
N THR A 477 -14.62 -22.43 -9.88
CA THR A 477 -15.26 -22.54 -8.56
C THR A 477 -14.46 -21.77 -7.52
N ARG A 478 -15.15 -21.04 -6.65
CA ARG A 478 -14.54 -20.40 -5.48
C ARG A 478 -13.90 -21.43 -4.54
N PRO A 479 -12.84 -21.07 -3.79
CA PRO A 479 -12.33 -21.94 -2.73
C PRO A 479 -13.42 -22.24 -1.70
N ALA A 480 -13.35 -23.44 -1.13
CA ALA A 480 -14.21 -23.89 -0.04
C ALA A 480 -13.83 -23.23 1.30
N SER A 481 -12.58 -22.84 1.46
CA SER A 481 -12.06 -22.10 2.63
C SER A 481 -11.31 -20.83 2.22
N PHE A 482 -11.51 -19.76 2.98
CA PHE A 482 -10.81 -18.48 2.75
C PHE A 482 -9.68 -18.19 3.73
N SER A 483 -9.53 -19.01 4.78
CA SER A 483 -8.45 -18.81 5.72
C SER A 483 -7.11 -19.00 5.01
N ALA A 484 -6.22 -18.02 5.18
CA ALA A 484 -4.86 -18.10 4.67
C ALA A 484 -4.14 -19.37 5.14
N HIS A 485 -4.50 -19.94 6.29
CA HIS A 485 -3.83 -21.11 6.87
C HIS A 485 -4.21 -22.44 6.19
N VAL A 486 -5.27 -22.45 5.38
CA VAL A 486 -5.70 -23.61 4.58
C VAL A 486 -5.27 -23.49 3.12
N LEU A 487 -5.16 -22.27 2.61
CA LEU A 487 -4.74 -21.97 1.24
C LEU A 487 -3.21 -22.07 1.07
N MET A 488 -2.74 -22.30 -0.16
CA MET A 488 -1.30 -22.44 -0.44
C MET A 488 -0.50 -21.18 -0.05
N PRO A 489 0.49 -21.26 0.86
CA PRO A 489 1.27 -20.12 1.31
C PRO A 489 2.08 -19.46 0.21
N ILE A 490 1.96 -18.13 0.15
CA ILE A 490 2.86 -17.25 -0.60
C ILE A 490 3.68 -16.43 0.40
N GLU A 491 2.98 -15.69 1.27
CA GLU A 491 3.57 -14.88 2.32
C GLU A 491 2.90 -15.20 3.65
N ARG A 492 3.68 -15.20 4.73
CA ARG A 492 3.19 -15.45 6.10
C ARG A 492 3.64 -14.37 7.08
N THR A 493 3.95 -13.17 6.59
CA THR A 493 4.55 -12.10 7.41
C THR A 493 3.73 -11.83 8.68
N TYR A 494 2.41 -11.67 8.56
CA TYR A 494 1.53 -11.47 9.71
C TYR A 494 1.48 -12.70 10.63
N SER A 495 1.28 -13.90 10.10
CA SER A 495 1.25 -15.14 10.89
C SER A 495 2.58 -15.44 11.60
N GLU A 496 3.72 -15.18 10.95
CA GLU A 496 5.06 -15.29 11.54
C GLU A 496 5.21 -14.36 12.75
N TRP A 497 4.69 -13.13 12.65
CA TRP A 497 4.63 -12.19 13.76
C TRP A 497 3.65 -12.60 14.85
N LEU A 498 2.46 -13.06 14.47
CA LEU A 498 1.38 -13.46 15.39
C LEU A 498 1.85 -14.57 16.34
N HIS A 499 2.71 -15.47 15.84
CA HIS A 499 3.28 -16.59 16.59
C HIS A 499 4.71 -16.31 17.11
N SER A 500 5.06 -15.04 17.32
CA SER A 500 6.34 -14.60 17.89
C SER A 500 6.17 -13.99 19.29
N GLU A 501 7.28 -13.72 19.99
CA GLU A 501 7.30 -12.99 21.26
C GLU A 501 6.86 -11.52 21.14
N TYR A 502 6.86 -10.98 19.92
CA TYR A 502 6.39 -9.61 19.65
C TYR A 502 4.87 -9.49 19.87
N ASN A 503 4.10 -10.55 19.64
CA ASN A 503 2.67 -10.57 19.91
C ASN A 503 2.37 -10.95 21.37
N THR A 504 2.90 -10.18 22.31
CA THR A 504 2.61 -10.32 23.74
C THR A 504 2.27 -8.95 24.33
N PRO A 505 1.51 -8.87 25.44
CA PRO A 505 1.18 -7.58 26.07
C PRO A 505 2.42 -6.76 26.47
N GLN A 506 3.56 -7.41 26.73
CA GLN A 506 4.82 -6.75 27.06
C GLN A 506 5.59 -6.30 25.81
N GLY A 507 5.42 -7.00 24.69
CA GLY A 507 6.24 -6.84 23.49
C GLY A 507 7.71 -7.17 23.73
N VAL A 508 8.54 -6.80 22.75
CA VAL A 508 10.00 -6.99 22.78
C VAL A 508 10.69 -5.63 22.95
N TYR A 509 11.73 -5.59 23.77
CA TYR A 509 12.56 -4.38 23.91
C TYR A 509 13.35 -4.13 22.62
N ALA A 510 12.97 -3.10 21.86
CA ALA A 510 13.60 -2.76 20.58
C ALA A 510 13.51 -1.25 20.29
N PRO A 511 14.20 -0.41 21.08
CA PRO A 511 14.11 1.05 20.99
C PRO A 511 14.58 1.62 19.64
N GLN A 512 15.40 0.89 18.90
CA GLN A 512 15.82 1.26 17.55
C GLN A 512 14.64 1.28 16.56
N PHE A 513 13.58 0.51 16.80
CA PHE A 513 12.39 0.50 15.94
C PHE A 513 11.25 1.36 16.49
N GLY A 514 11.07 1.38 17.82
CA GLY A 514 9.87 1.96 18.46
C GLY A 514 9.77 3.49 18.47
N GLY A 515 10.84 4.21 18.10
CA GLY A 515 10.89 5.67 18.18
C GLY A 515 10.80 6.14 19.64
N ASN A 516 9.71 6.82 20.01
CA ASN A 516 9.43 7.20 21.40
C ASN A 516 9.01 6.01 22.29
N ARG A 517 8.81 4.82 21.73
CA ARG A 517 8.55 3.58 22.46
C ARG A 517 9.83 2.75 22.57
N VAL A 518 10.05 2.13 23.73
CA VAL A 518 11.20 1.22 23.95
C VAL A 518 10.83 -0.26 23.83
N TYR A 519 9.54 -0.58 23.94
CA TYR A 519 8.99 -1.91 23.65
C TYR A 519 8.10 -1.83 22.41
N VAL A 520 8.15 -2.86 21.58
CA VAL A 520 7.36 -3.00 20.35
C VAL A 520 6.55 -4.29 20.40
N SER A 521 5.28 -4.20 20.06
CA SER A 521 4.25 -5.22 20.29
C SER A 521 3.24 -5.36 19.15
N SER A 522 3.40 -4.61 18.06
CA SER A 522 2.57 -4.66 16.86
C SER A 522 3.40 -4.34 15.62
N CYS A 523 2.85 -4.59 14.42
CA CYS A 523 3.48 -4.17 13.17
C CYS A 523 3.75 -2.65 13.17
N GLN A 524 2.77 -1.88 13.63
CA GLN A 524 2.81 -0.42 13.67
C GLN A 524 3.90 0.10 14.62
N ASP A 525 4.22 -0.60 15.70
CA ASP A 525 5.25 -0.13 16.64
C ASP A 525 6.63 0.02 15.98
N CYS A 526 6.95 -0.83 15.01
CA CYS A 526 8.19 -0.75 14.22
C CYS A 526 8.01 0.05 12.93
N HIS A 527 6.98 -0.26 12.14
CA HIS A 527 6.80 0.27 10.79
C HIS A 527 6.02 1.59 10.74
N MET A 528 5.39 1.98 11.85
CA MET A 528 4.76 3.28 12.05
C MET A 528 5.17 3.90 13.39
N ARG A 529 6.47 3.83 13.69
CA ARG A 529 7.04 4.18 14.99
C ARG A 529 6.52 5.49 15.56
N ALA A 530 6.41 5.54 16.88
CA ALA A 530 5.95 6.71 17.60
C ALA A 530 6.95 7.87 17.49
N VAL A 531 6.49 9.03 17.05
CA VAL A 531 7.29 10.28 17.00
C VAL A 531 6.57 11.42 17.70
N THR A 532 7.34 12.44 18.11
CA THR A 532 6.75 13.67 18.64
C THR A 532 6.36 14.62 17.51
N GLY A 533 5.07 14.88 17.33
CA GLY A 533 4.58 15.72 16.23
C GLY A 533 3.08 16.03 16.28
N ARG A 534 2.60 16.78 15.27
CA ARG A 534 1.18 17.03 15.04
C ARG A 534 0.75 16.25 13.81
N GLY A 535 -0.48 15.73 13.81
CA GLY A 535 -1.01 14.93 12.70
C GLY A 535 -1.48 15.77 11.50
N CYS A 536 -1.68 17.07 11.66
CA CYS A 536 -2.04 17.99 10.58
C CYS A 536 -1.54 19.41 10.85
N ASN A 537 -1.68 20.29 9.86
CA ASN A 537 -1.19 21.67 9.87
C ASN A 537 -2.09 22.69 10.59
N PHE A 538 -3.22 22.26 11.19
CA PHE A 538 -4.08 23.15 11.96
C PHE A 538 -3.38 23.61 13.25
N PRO A 539 -3.43 24.91 13.61
CA PRO A 539 -2.83 25.42 14.85
C PRO A 539 -3.33 24.72 16.12
N GLU A 540 -4.58 24.26 16.11
CA GLU A 540 -5.25 23.57 17.21
C GLU A 540 -4.94 22.07 17.28
N ALA A 541 -4.31 21.48 16.24
CA ALA A 541 -4.04 20.05 16.19
C ALA A 541 -3.09 19.62 17.32
N PRO A 542 -3.45 18.69 18.22
CA PRO A 542 -2.65 18.48 19.42
C PRO A 542 -1.26 17.90 19.10
N LEU A 543 -0.26 18.35 19.85
CA LEU A 543 1.08 17.77 19.85
C LEU A 543 1.03 16.42 20.58
N ARG A 544 1.54 15.38 19.95
CA ARG A 544 1.53 14.00 20.45
C ARG A 544 2.96 13.48 20.52
N ASP A 545 3.26 12.69 21.54
CA ASP A 545 4.51 11.91 21.63
C ASP A 545 4.36 10.49 21.04
N ASP A 546 3.13 10.12 20.66
CA ASP A 546 2.77 8.82 20.11
C ASP A 546 2.19 8.93 18.69
N LEU A 547 2.54 9.97 17.93
CA LEU A 547 2.09 10.12 16.54
C LEU A 547 2.69 8.99 15.69
N PRO A 548 1.89 8.18 14.97
CA PRO A 548 2.42 7.17 14.08
C PRO A 548 3.09 7.81 12.86
N LEU A 549 4.39 7.62 12.71
CA LEU A 549 5.10 8.05 11.51
C LEU A 549 4.67 7.16 10.35
N HIS A 550 4.17 7.72 9.25
CA HIS A 550 3.75 6.94 8.08
C HIS A 550 4.97 6.44 7.27
N ASP A 551 5.89 5.74 7.93
CA ASP A 551 7.12 5.22 7.35
C ASP A 551 6.84 4.03 6.43
N MET A 552 6.29 2.95 7.01
CA MET A 552 5.83 1.74 6.32
C MET A 552 6.87 1.11 5.39
N THR A 553 8.16 1.40 5.62
CA THR A 553 9.26 0.82 4.84
C THR A 553 9.65 -0.56 5.36
N GLY A 554 10.05 -1.43 4.43
CA GLY A 554 10.69 -2.71 4.68
C GLY A 554 12.10 -2.72 4.07
N GLY A 555 12.47 -3.83 3.41
CA GLY A 555 13.80 -3.96 2.78
C GLY A 555 13.93 -3.38 1.36
N SER A 556 12.88 -2.79 0.78
CA SER A 556 12.91 -2.35 -0.62
C SER A 556 13.58 -0.97 -0.78
N ALA A 557 14.91 -0.96 -0.85
CA ALA A 557 15.69 0.25 -1.08
C ALA A 557 15.99 0.49 -2.57
N TRP A 558 16.47 -0.54 -3.29
CA TRP A 558 16.86 -0.41 -4.69
C TRP A 558 15.68 -0.03 -5.60
N LEU A 559 14.59 -0.79 -5.58
CA LEU A 559 13.44 -0.56 -6.45
C LEU A 559 12.83 0.83 -6.23
N ALA A 560 12.63 1.25 -4.98
CA ALA A 560 12.14 2.58 -4.64
C ALA A 560 13.03 3.68 -5.25
N SER A 561 14.36 3.49 -5.22
CA SER A 561 15.31 4.46 -5.80
C SER A 561 15.20 4.62 -7.32
N LEU A 562 14.59 3.67 -8.03
CA LEU A 562 14.41 3.74 -9.49
C LEU A 562 13.22 4.61 -9.89
N LEU A 563 12.19 4.69 -9.03
CA LEU A 563 10.91 5.30 -9.38
C LEU A 563 11.03 6.73 -9.95
N PRO A 564 11.87 7.63 -9.40
CA PRO A 564 12.03 8.97 -9.97
C PRO A 564 12.59 8.98 -11.39
N ALA A 565 13.40 7.98 -11.75
CA ALA A 565 13.96 7.85 -13.10
C ALA A 565 12.97 7.19 -14.06
N LEU A 566 12.16 6.24 -13.57
CA LEU A 566 11.14 5.54 -14.36
C LEU A 566 9.90 6.40 -14.64
N TYR A 567 9.55 7.30 -13.72
CA TYR A 567 8.34 8.13 -13.79
C TYR A 567 8.65 9.64 -13.60
N PRO A 568 9.53 10.24 -14.42
CA PRO A 568 9.97 11.63 -14.26
C PRO A 568 8.84 12.64 -14.51
N ASP A 569 7.81 12.25 -15.27
CA ASP A 569 6.68 13.11 -15.66
C ASP A 569 5.59 13.19 -14.59
N LEU A 570 5.73 12.49 -13.45
CA LEU A 570 4.77 12.47 -12.34
C LEU A 570 5.33 13.10 -11.05
N PRO A 571 5.85 14.34 -11.06
CA PRO A 571 6.58 14.92 -9.92
C PRO A 571 5.72 15.13 -8.66
N LEU A 572 4.39 15.22 -8.82
CA LEU A 572 3.45 15.35 -7.71
C LEU A 572 3.11 14.01 -7.04
N GLU A 573 3.46 12.89 -7.65
CA GLU A 573 3.16 11.55 -7.14
C GLU A 573 4.45 10.80 -6.80
N VAL A 574 5.47 10.88 -7.66
CA VAL A 574 6.80 10.32 -7.45
C VAL A 574 7.77 11.45 -7.08
N ASP A 575 7.88 11.74 -5.78
CA ASP A 575 8.72 12.82 -5.27
C ASP A 575 10.14 12.32 -4.97
N PRO A 576 11.19 12.82 -5.65
CA PRO A 576 12.55 12.32 -5.46
C PRO A 576 13.07 12.49 -4.02
N ALA A 577 12.67 13.56 -3.31
CA ALA A 577 13.12 13.80 -1.95
C ALA A 577 12.42 12.87 -0.95
N ALA A 578 11.10 12.66 -1.12
CA ALA A 578 10.34 11.71 -0.32
C ALA A 578 10.84 10.27 -0.54
N ILE A 579 11.03 9.87 -1.80
CA ILE A 579 11.61 8.58 -2.18
C ILE A 579 12.98 8.38 -1.54
N GLN A 580 13.88 9.35 -1.67
CA GLN A 580 15.22 9.23 -1.09
C GLN A 580 15.15 9.10 0.45
N ALA A 581 14.24 9.82 1.10
CA ALA A 581 14.02 9.66 2.54
C ALA A 581 13.49 8.25 2.87
N GLY A 582 12.57 7.69 2.08
CA GLY A 582 12.09 6.32 2.22
C GLY A 582 13.17 5.27 2.02
N VAL A 583 14.04 5.44 1.01
CA VAL A 583 15.20 4.57 0.77
C VAL A 583 16.15 4.55 1.97
N LEU A 584 16.40 5.71 2.60
CA LEU A 584 17.22 5.77 3.81
C LEU A 584 16.57 5.06 5.00
N ARG A 585 15.24 5.16 5.15
CA ARG A 585 14.51 4.43 6.20
C ARG A 585 14.49 2.92 5.94
N ALA A 586 14.35 2.49 4.69
CA ALA A 586 14.48 1.07 4.30
C ALA A 586 15.87 0.50 4.65
N ARG A 587 16.95 1.24 4.35
CA ARG A 587 18.32 0.86 4.74
C ARG A 587 18.50 0.82 6.25
N TYR A 588 17.93 1.79 6.98
CA TYR A 588 17.94 1.78 8.44
C TYR A 588 17.24 0.53 9.00
N MET A 589 16.09 0.13 8.45
CA MET A 589 15.40 -1.09 8.84
C MET A 589 16.27 -2.32 8.60
N LEU A 590 16.90 -2.45 7.42
CA LEU A 590 17.82 -3.55 7.11
C LEU A 590 18.98 -3.61 8.11
N GLN A 591 19.65 -2.48 8.36
CA GLN A 591 20.82 -2.40 9.24
C GLN A 591 20.54 -2.76 10.70
N ASN A 592 19.28 -2.71 11.12
CA ASN A 592 18.86 -3.07 12.48
C ASN A 592 18.13 -4.43 12.53
N ALA A 593 17.77 -5.01 11.39
CA ALA A 593 16.98 -6.25 11.32
C ALA A 593 17.74 -7.49 11.79
N ALA A 594 19.08 -7.43 11.83
CA ALA A 594 19.92 -8.56 12.22
C ALA A 594 21.14 -8.11 13.03
N GLU A 595 21.62 -9.01 13.90
CA GLU A 595 22.92 -8.91 14.54
C GLU A 595 23.86 -9.99 14.01
N LEU A 596 25.14 -9.68 13.95
CA LEU A 596 26.20 -10.58 13.49
C LEU A 596 27.25 -10.73 14.58
N ALA A 597 27.47 -11.97 15.02
CA ALA A 597 28.55 -12.32 15.93
C ALA A 597 29.49 -13.32 15.25
N VAL A 598 30.79 -13.07 15.32
CA VAL A 598 31.82 -13.85 14.63
C VAL A 598 32.89 -14.22 15.63
N GLU A 599 33.23 -15.50 15.71
CA GLU A 599 34.31 -16.00 16.54
C GLU A 599 35.02 -17.19 15.88
N GLN A 600 36.31 -17.33 16.13
CA GLN A 600 37.04 -18.51 15.70
C GLN A 600 36.93 -19.63 16.75
N GLN A 601 36.69 -20.85 16.30
CA GLN A 601 36.65 -22.08 17.08
C GLN A 601 37.56 -23.13 16.42
N GLY A 602 38.80 -23.24 16.90
CA GLY A 602 39.80 -24.09 16.26
C GLY A 602 40.08 -23.64 14.82
N GLY A 603 40.08 -24.56 13.86
CA GLY A 603 40.28 -24.26 12.43
C GLY A 603 39.07 -23.65 11.71
N GLU A 604 37.98 -23.36 12.41
CA GLU A 604 36.74 -22.82 11.82
C GLU A 604 36.37 -21.46 12.39
N LEU A 605 35.72 -20.64 11.57
CA LEU A 605 35.05 -19.40 11.92
C LEU A 605 33.57 -19.67 12.11
N ARG A 606 33.06 -19.55 13.34
CA ARG A 606 31.62 -19.58 13.60
C ARG A 606 31.03 -18.19 13.37
N VAL A 607 30.07 -18.11 12.46
CA VAL A 607 29.30 -16.92 12.15
C VAL A 607 27.86 -17.12 12.62
N ARG A 608 27.43 -16.32 13.60
CA ARG A 608 26.05 -16.28 14.09
C ARG A 608 25.31 -15.08 13.52
N VAL A 609 24.17 -15.35 12.87
CA VAL A 609 23.21 -14.31 12.48
C VAL A 609 21.99 -14.40 13.40
N THR A 610 21.67 -13.32 14.10
CA THR A 610 20.50 -13.24 15.01
C THR A 610 19.42 -12.38 14.37
N ASN A 611 18.17 -12.87 14.37
CA ASN A 611 17.02 -12.16 13.84
C ASN A 611 16.42 -11.21 14.90
N ASN A 612 16.40 -9.92 14.58
CA ASN A 612 15.81 -8.86 15.41
C ASN A 612 14.43 -8.38 14.91
N SER A 613 13.88 -9.05 13.91
CA SER A 613 12.54 -8.77 13.38
C SER A 613 11.47 -9.65 14.04
N GLY A 614 10.23 -9.19 13.99
CA GLY A 614 9.07 -9.92 14.54
C GLY A 614 8.61 -11.09 13.69
N HIS A 615 9.16 -11.27 12.49
CA HIS A 615 8.81 -12.30 11.52
C HIS A 615 10.08 -13.01 11.04
N LYS A 616 10.02 -13.86 10.02
CA LYS A 616 11.26 -14.46 9.47
C LYS A 616 12.20 -13.39 8.90
N LEU A 617 13.49 -13.72 8.87
CA LEU A 617 14.54 -12.90 8.28
C LEU A 617 15.12 -13.58 7.02
N PRO A 618 14.87 -13.05 5.82
CA PRO A 618 13.86 -12.02 5.48
C PRO A 618 12.44 -12.61 5.35
N THR A 619 11.38 -11.82 5.59
CA THR A 619 9.97 -12.22 5.37
C THR A 619 9.44 -11.73 4.00
N GLY A 620 8.15 -11.92 3.74
CA GLY A 620 7.43 -11.44 2.55
C GLY A 620 7.63 -12.30 1.30
N TYR A 621 7.40 -11.70 0.13
CA TYR A 621 7.50 -12.35 -1.17
C TYR A 621 8.83 -13.11 -1.36
N PRO A 622 8.80 -14.44 -1.60
CA PRO A 622 9.99 -15.27 -1.54
C PRO A 622 10.84 -15.29 -2.81
N GLU A 623 10.26 -15.15 -4.00
CA GLU A 623 11.01 -15.36 -5.25
C GLU A 623 12.01 -14.22 -5.51
N GLY A 624 13.26 -14.57 -5.77
CA GLY A 624 14.35 -13.62 -5.97
C GLY A 624 14.85 -12.91 -4.70
N ARG A 625 14.07 -12.90 -3.61
CA ARG A 625 14.46 -12.30 -2.33
C ARG A 625 15.41 -13.21 -1.56
N ARG A 626 16.56 -12.68 -1.16
CA ARG A 626 17.55 -13.45 -0.40
C ARG A 626 18.41 -12.59 0.53
N MET A 627 18.96 -13.23 1.55
CA MET A 627 20.10 -12.73 2.31
C MET A 627 21.23 -13.76 2.25
N TRP A 628 22.48 -13.32 2.36
CA TRP A 628 23.61 -14.25 2.41
C TRP A 628 24.79 -13.68 3.19
N LEU A 629 25.66 -14.59 3.63
CA LEU A 629 26.95 -14.25 4.21
C LEU A 629 28.01 -14.17 3.11
N ASN A 630 28.70 -13.03 3.03
CA ASN A 630 29.96 -12.88 2.33
C ASN A 630 31.09 -12.95 3.36
N VAL A 631 32.01 -13.90 3.19
CA VAL A 631 33.11 -14.13 4.14
C VAL A 631 34.43 -14.03 3.41
N ARG A 632 35.28 -13.09 3.84
CA ARG A 632 36.60 -12.83 3.26
C ARG A 632 37.69 -13.06 4.28
N PHE A 633 38.72 -13.80 3.89
CA PHE A 633 39.91 -14.03 4.69
C PHE A 633 41.11 -13.33 4.08
N TYR A 634 41.90 -12.67 4.93
CA TYR A 634 43.09 -11.94 4.52
C TYR A 634 44.32 -12.41 5.29
N ASP A 635 45.50 -12.37 4.65
CA ASP A 635 46.79 -12.54 5.32
C ASP A 635 47.17 -11.30 6.14
N ALA A 636 48.34 -11.35 6.81
CA ALA A 636 48.85 -10.22 7.61
C ALA A 636 49.16 -8.97 6.76
N GLY A 637 49.40 -9.14 5.45
CA GLY A 637 49.59 -8.09 4.48
C GLY A 637 48.30 -7.51 3.89
N MET A 638 47.12 -7.96 4.36
CA MET A 638 45.80 -7.61 3.82
C MET A 638 45.57 -8.09 2.37
N THR A 639 46.25 -9.14 1.94
CA THR A 639 45.97 -9.84 0.68
C THR A 639 44.82 -10.82 0.89
N LEU A 640 43.83 -10.82 -0.02
CA LEU A 640 42.70 -11.74 0.03
C LEU A 640 43.17 -13.19 -0.24
N LEU A 641 42.97 -14.07 0.73
CA LEU A 641 43.28 -15.51 0.65
C LEU A 641 42.09 -16.34 0.16
N GLY A 642 40.88 -15.93 0.50
CA GLY A 642 39.65 -16.64 0.11
C GLY A 642 38.41 -15.81 0.35
N GLU A 643 37.38 -16.06 -0.46
CA GLU A 643 36.07 -15.42 -0.37
C GLU A 643 34.96 -16.45 -0.62
N SER A 644 33.97 -16.50 0.27
CA SER A 644 32.72 -17.23 0.07
C SER A 644 31.57 -16.24 -0.10
N GLY A 645 30.62 -16.53 -0.99
CA GLY A 645 29.46 -15.67 -1.27
C GLY A 645 29.80 -14.36 -1.97
N ALA A 646 30.78 -14.36 -2.88
CA ALA A 646 31.14 -13.20 -3.68
C ALA A 646 29.98 -12.76 -4.59
N TYR A 647 29.75 -11.45 -4.70
CA TYR A 647 28.74 -10.88 -5.62
C TYR A 647 29.41 -10.03 -6.70
N ASP A 648 29.09 -10.34 -7.95
CA ASP A 648 29.56 -9.59 -9.10
C ASP A 648 28.55 -8.47 -9.45
N LEU A 649 28.95 -7.23 -9.16
CA LEU A 649 28.14 -6.03 -9.43
C LEU A 649 27.96 -5.75 -10.93
N GLU A 650 28.86 -6.22 -11.80
CA GLU A 650 28.76 -6.02 -13.24
C GLU A 650 27.74 -6.98 -13.85
N THR A 651 27.79 -8.25 -13.46
CA THR A 651 26.93 -9.30 -14.04
C THR A 651 25.66 -9.59 -13.24
N GLY A 652 25.58 -9.14 -11.99
CA GLY A 652 24.49 -9.40 -11.05
C GLY A 652 24.48 -10.82 -10.47
N VAL A 653 25.60 -11.54 -10.57
CA VAL A 653 25.70 -12.96 -10.20
C VAL A 653 26.22 -13.10 -8.77
N LEU A 654 25.53 -13.91 -7.96
CA LEU A 654 26.01 -14.39 -6.66
C LEU A 654 26.77 -15.71 -6.88
N ALA A 655 28.05 -15.76 -6.52
CA ALA A 655 28.84 -16.98 -6.60
C ALA A 655 28.31 -18.02 -5.61
N LEU A 656 28.08 -19.26 -6.06
CA LEU A 656 27.57 -20.36 -5.25
C LEU A 656 28.69 -21.37 -4.95
N ASP A 657 29.60 -21.01 -4.04
CA ASP A 657 30.65 -21.91 -3.56
C ASP A 657 30.11 -22.93 -2.52
N PRO A 658 30.84 -24.02 -2.22
CA PRO A 658 30.36 -25.05 -1.29
C PRO A 658 30.11 -24.58 0.14
N GLN A 659 30.67 -23.44 0.57
CA GLN A 659 30.53 -22.92 1.94
C GLN A 659 29.50 -21.78 2.02
N ILE A 660 28.88 -21.37 0.91
CA ILE A 660 27.93 -20.25 0.93
C ILE A 660 26.72 -20.54 1.83
N LYS A 661 26.32 -19.55 2.60
CA LYS A 661 25.04 -19.53 3.31
C LYS A 661 24.11 -18.50 2.71
N VAL A 662 23.03 -18.97 2.09
CA VAL A 662 21.93 -18.15 1.56
C VAL A 662 20.63 -18.46 2.31
N TYR A 663 20.03 -17.43 2.91
CA TYR A 663 18.71 -17.45 3.53
C TYR A 663 17.65 -17.04 2.50
N GLU A 664 16.80 -17.99 2.13
CA GLU A 664 15.79 -17.84 1.08
C GLU A 664 14.67 -18.88 1.25
N ALA A 665 13.53 -18.65 0.59
CA ALA A 665 12.50 -19.65 0.40
C ALA A 665 12.36 -19.98 -1.10
N LYS A 666 12.10 -21.25 -1.41
CA LYS A 666 11.89 -21.75 -2.77
C LYS A 666 10.55 -22.46 -2.89
N PRO A 667 9.49 -21.73 -3.27
CA PRO A 667 8.26 -22.33 -3.77
C PRO A 667 8.53 -23.09 -5.08
N GLY A 668 7.63 -24.00 -5.42
CA GLY A 668 7.74 -24.81 -6.62
C GLY A 668 6.52 -25.68 -6.85
N LEU A 669 6.60 -26.50 -7.89
CA LEU A 669 5.56 -27.45 -8.25
C LEU A 669 5.95 -28.86 -7.81
N ASP A 670 5.01 -29.58 -7.22
CA ASP A 670 5.19 -30.97 -6.85
C ASP A 670 5.16 -31.92 -8.06
N GLU A 671 5.38 -33.20 -7.78
CA GLU A 671 5.46 -34.28 -8.75
C GLU A 671 4.11 -34.58 -9.45
N ILE A 672 3.00 -34.05 -8.95
CA ILE A 672 1.64 -34.29 -9.46
C ILE A 672 1.21 -33.13 -10.36
N THR A 673 1.40 -31.90 -9.91
CA THR A 673 0.93 -30.68 -10.56
C THR A 673 1.87 -30.26 -11.70
N ALA A 674 3.19 -30.41 -11.53
CA ALA A 674 4.15 -29.96 -12.55
C ALA A 674 3.92 -30.57 -13.95
N PRO A 675 3.68 -31.89 -14.09
CA PRO A 675 3.39 -32.48 -15.40
C PRO A 675 2.10 -31.98 -16.05
N LEU A 676 1.11 -31.52 -15.26
CA LEU A 676 -0.18 -31.03 -15.78
C LEU A 676 -0.03 -29.70 -16.52
N VAL A 677 0.97 -28.89 -16.12
CA VAL A 677 1.25 -27.57 -16.70
C VAL A 677 2.51 -27.56 -17.57
N GLY A 678 3.07 -28.75 -17.86
CA GLY A 678 4.21 -28.91 -18.77
C GLY A 678 5.54 -28.40 -18.23
N VAL A 679 5.72 -28.34 -16.90
CA VAL A 679 6.97 -27.93 -16.25
C VAL A 679 7.56 -29.09 -15.44
N PRO A 680 8.90 -29.15 -15.25
CA PRO A 680 9.51 -30.15 -14.38
C PRO A 680 9.15 -29.89 -12.90
N PRO A 681 8.99 -30.94 -12.07
CA PRO A 681 8.78 -30.76 -10.64
C PRO A 681 10.03 -30.18 -9.97
N GLY A 682 9.82 -29.34 -8.95
CA GLY A 682 10.87 -28.66 -8.21
C GLY A 682 10.62 -27.16 -8.04
N PRO A 683 11.62 -26.43 -7.49
CA PRO A 683 11.59 -24.98 -7.38
C PRO A 683 11.27 -24.29 -8.70
N SER A 684 10.43 -23.25 -8.64
CA SER A 684 9.94 -22.53 -9.81
C SER A 684 9.63 -21.07 -9.47
N PHE A 685 9.63 -20.21 -10.48
CA PHE A 685 9.20 -18.81 -10.39
C PHE A 685 7.79 -18.57 -11.00
N HIS A 686 7.09 -19.66 -11.35
CA HIS A 686 5.69 -19.60 -11.78
C HIS A 686 4.77 -19.36 -10.58
N PHE A 687 4.77 -18.12 -10.08
CA PHE A 687 4.14 -17.65 -8.85
C PHE A 687 2.78 -18.32 -8.52
N VAL A 688 1.82 -18.25 -9.45
CA VAL A 688 0.44 -18.76 -9.24
C VAL A 688 0.30 -20.26 -9.45
N LEU A 689 1.32 -20.94 -9.96
CA LEU A 689 1.30 -22.40 -10.16
C LEU A 689 2.00 -23.17 -9.03
N ASN A 690 2.80 -22.47 -8.21
CA ASN A 690 3.54 -23.07 -7.11
C ASN A 690 2.57 -23.63 -6.05
N ASN A 691 2.74 -24.91 -5.71
CA ASN A 691 1.89 -25.64 -4.77
C ASN A 691 2.67 -26.35 -3.64
N LYS A 692 3.99 -26.12 -3.56
CA LYS A 692 4.86 -26.72 -2.56
C LYS A 692 6.03 -25.81 -2.21
N ILE A 693 6.39 -25.76 -0.92
CA ILE A 693 7.62 -25.12 -0.45
C ILE A 693 8.73 -26.18 -0.39
N PHE A 694 9.74 -26.07 -1.26
CA PHE A 694 10.87 -27.01 -1.33
C PHE A 694 12.03 -26.65 -0.40
N LYS A 695 12.16 -25.35 -0.08
CA LYS A 695 13.16 -24.81 0.84
C LYS A 695 12.56 -23.61 1.54
N ASP A 696 12.82 -23.48 2.84
CA ASP A 696 12.68 -22.24 3.60
C ASP A 696 13.62 -22.35 4.79
N ASN A 697 14.81 -21.76 4.65
CA ASN A 697 15.81 -21.74 5.72
C ASN A 697 15.95 -20.36 6.38
N ARG A 698 14.99 -19.46 6.13
CA ARG A 698 14.98 -18.11 6.68
C ARG A 698 14.85 -18.17 8.20
N ILE A 699 15.57 -17.30 8.90
CA ILE A 699 15.71 -17.39 10.37
C ILE A 699 14.38 -16.98 11.01
N PRO A 700 13.75 -17.81 11.86
CA PRO A 700 12.48 -17.48 12.47
C PRO A 700 12.61 -16.38 13.54
N PRO A 701 11.51 -15.72 13.94
CA PRO A 701 11.55 -14.66 14.95
C PRO A 701 11.71 -15.19 16.36
N ARG A 702 12.06 -14.26 17.28
CA ARG A 702 12.06 -14.53 18.72
C ARG A 702 10.70 -15.09 19.16
N GLY A 703 10.70 -16.11 20.03
CA GLY A 703 9.49 -16.78 20.49
C GLY A 703 8.95 -17.86 19.54
N PHE A 704 9.62 -18.11 18.42
CA PHE A 704 9.30 -19.20 17.50
C PHE A 704 9.13 -20.55 18.20
N THR A 705 8.10 -21.29 17.78
CA THR A 705 7.95 -22.72 18.09
C THR A 705 7.60 -23.49 16.82
N ASN A 706 8.14 -24.71 16.70
CA ASN A 706 7.84 -25.59 15.58
C ASN A 706 6.34 -25.90 15.48
N ALA A 707 5.68 -26.11 16.63
CA ALA A 707 4.25 -26.38 16.69
C ALA A 707 3.40 -25.18 16.24
N GLY A 708 3.77 -23.95 16.60
CA GLY A 708 3.05 -22.74 16.18
C GLY A 708 3.17 -22.50 14.68
N PHE A 709 4.38 -22.58 14.13
CA PHE A 709 4.63 -22.30 12.71
C PHE A 709 4.06 -23.38 11.77
N ALA A 710 3.86 -24.60 12.25
CA ALA A 710 3.20 -25.66 11.49
C ALA A 710 1.71 -25.36 11.21
N GLN A 711 1.04 -24.54 12.04
CA GLN A 711 -0.41 -24.29 11.95
C GLN A 711 -0.80 -23.52 10.70
N PHE A 712 0.04 -22.58 10.26
CA PHE A 712 -0.22 -21.70 9.13
C PHE A 712 0.66 -21.98 7.91
N GLY A 713 1.42 -23.07 7.91
CA GLY A 713 2.33 -23.40 6.80
C GLY A 713 3.62 -22.57 6.78
N GLY A 714 4.02 -21.99 7.92
CA GLY A 714 5.26 -21.23 8.06
C GLY A 714 6.45 -22.05 8.57
N ALA A 715 6.36 -23.37 8.73
CA ALA A 715 7.48 -24.17 9.23
C ALA A 715 8.73 -24.06 8.34
N PRO A 716 9.96 -24.02 8.91
CA PRO A 716 11.19 -24.14 8.12
C PRO A 716 11.23 -25.43 7.30
N VAL A 717 11.80 -25.37 6.09
CA VAL A 717 11.95 -26.52 5.19
C VAL A 717 13.39 -26.63 4.73
N GLY A 718 14.03 -27.77 4.97
CA GLY A 718 15.46 -27.98 4.66
C GLY A 718 16.41 -27.31 5.66
N ALA A 719 15.89 -26.74 6.74
CA ALA A 719 16.63 -26.27 7.91
C ALA A 719 15.92 -26.70 9.19
N VAL A 720 16.66 -26.78 10.30
CA VAL A 720 16.12 -27.16 11.61
C VAL A 720 16.47 -26.07 12.61
N TYR A 721 15.45 -25.54 13.28
CA TYR A 721 15.57 -24.58 14.37
C TYR A 721 14.89 -25.18 15.61
N SER A 722 15.56 -25.13 16.76
CA SER A 722 14.94 -25.50 18.03
C SER A 722 13.89 -24.46 18.43
N ASP A 723 12.93 -24.83 19.27
CA ASP A 723 11.99 -23.85 19.84
C ASP A 723 12.76 -22.75 20.58
N GLY A 724 12.38 -21.49 20.33
CA GLY A 724 13.07 -20.31 20.84
C GLY A 724 14.37 -19.95 20.12
N GLN A 725 14.80 -20.70 19.10
CA GLN A 725 15.98 -20.35 18.30
C GLN A 725 15.62 -19.33 17.22
N PHE A 726 16.07 -18.09 17.41
CA PHE A 726 15.90 -16.97 16.45
C PHE A 726 17.25 -16.51 15.86
N TRP A 727 18.19 -17.45 15.76
CA TRP A 727 19.50 -17.25 15.16
C TRP A 727 19.94 -18.49 14.36
N ASP A 728 20.88 -18.31 13.45
CA ASP A 728 21.54 -19.38 12.72
C ASP A 728 23.06 -19.29 12.91
N ASP A 729 23.72 -20.44 13.10
CA ASP A 729 25.17 -20.56 13.16
C ASP A 729 25.67 -21.26 11.89
N THR A 730 26.58 -20.60 11.17
CA THR A 730 27.26 -21.16 10.00
C THR A 730 28.77 -21.17 10.25
N HIS A 731 29.45 -22.25 9.86
CA HIS A 731 30.89 -22.43 10.09
C HIS A 731 31.66 -22.35 8.78
N TYR A 732 32.81 -21.67 8.81
CA TYR A 732 33.69 -21.51 7.65
C TYR A 732 35.10 -21.95 8.01
N LEU A 733 35.69 -22.85 7.24
CA LEU A 733 37.12 -23.16 7.35
C LEU A 733 37.96 -21.89 7.23
N VAL A 734 38.87 -21.69 8.19
CA VAL A 734 39.83 -20.58 8.15
C VAL A 734 41.01 -21.02 7.26
N PRO A 735 41.30 -20.32 6.15
CA PRO A 735 42.43 -20.67 5.28
C PRO A 735 43.77 -20.53 6.01
N THR A 736 44.72 -21.40 5.68
CA THR A 736 46.12 -21.30 6.14
C THR A 736 46.67 -19.89 5.91
N CYS A 737 47.43 -19.36 6.88
CA CYS A 737 47.97 -18.00 6.87
C CYS A 737 46.95 -16.85 6.95
N ALA A 738 45.65 -17.13 7.16
CA ALA A 738 44.69 -16.08 7.43
C ALA A 738 44.98 -15.42 8.78
N ALA A 739 45.08 -14.09 8.76
CA ALA A 739 45.26 -13.24 9.93
C ALA A 739 44.00 -12.43 10.25
N THR A 740 43.13 -12.18 9.26
CA THR A 740 41.89 -11.42 9.41
C THR A 740 40.73 -12.10 8.68
N ALA A 741 39.55 -12.12 9.30
CA ALA A 741 38.30 -12.47 8.65
C ALA A 741 37.34 -11.27 8.68
N GLU A 742 36.79 -10.91 7.52
CA GLU A 742 35.70 -9.94 7.37
C GLU A 742 34.44 -10.70 6.93
N VAL A 743 33.36 -10.54 7.69
CA VAL A 743 32.08 -11.19 7.44
C VAL A 743 31.03 -10.12 7.26
N THR A 744 30.31 -10.16 6.15
CA THR A 744 29.21 -9.24 5.85
C THR A 744 27.93 -10.01 5.56
N LEU A 745 26.85 -9.64 6.23
CA LEU A 745 25.50 -10.08 5.88
C LEU A 745 24.93 -9.08 4.86
N TYR A 746 24.54 -9.60 3.71
CA TYR A 746 23.89 -8.82 2.65
C TYR A 746 22.42 -9.22 2.49
N TYR A 747 21.62 -8.27 2.02
CA TYR A 747 20.24 -8.46 1.60
C TYR A 747 20.07 -8.05 0.12
N GLN A 748 19.24 -8.78 -0.63
CA GLN A 748 18.87 -8.43 -2.00
C GLN A 748 17.37 -8.64 -2.20
N SER A 749 16.69 -7.61 -2.74
CA SER A 749 15.24 -7.64 -3.00
C SER A 749 14.85 -8.57 -4.14
N THR A 750 15.62 -8.59 -5.23
CA THR A 750 15.37 -9.44 -6.39
C THR A 750 16.68 -9.94 -6.99
N SER A 751 16.69 -11.18 -7.46
CA SER A 751 17.86 -11.82 -8.02
C SER A 751 17.86 -11.76 -9.54
N LYS A 752 19.04 -11.90 -10.14
CA LYS A 752 19.19 -11.99 -11.60
C LYS A 752 18.31 -13.08 -12.20
N GLU A 753 18.29 -14.26 -11.58
CA GLU A 753 17.57 -15.43 -12.09
C GLU A 753 16.07 -15.16 -12.17
N TYR A 754 15.53 -14.41 -11.20
CA TYR A 754 14.12 -14.05 -11.20
C TYR A 754 13.81 -12.99 -12.27
N VAL A 755 14.63 -11.94 -12.39
CA VAL A 755 14.44 -10.90 -13.42
C VAL A 755 14.57 -11.48 -14.84
N GLU A 756 15.53 -12.37 -15.08
CA GLU A 756 15.69 -13.05 -16.37
C GLU A 756 14.51 -13.98 -16.66
N PHE A 757 13.99 -14.69 -15.65
CA PHE A 757 12.76 -15.49 -15.79
C PHE A 757 11.57 -14.61 -16.20
N LEU A 758 11.35 -13.49 -15.52
CA LEU A 758 10.25 -12.57 -15.83
C LEU A 758 10.33 -12.04 -17.26
N ARG A 759 11.54 -11.75 -17.76
CA ARG A 759 11.78 -11.39 -19.16
C ARG A 759 11.49 -12.54 -20.12
N ASP A 760 12.09 -13.71 -19.87
CA ASP A 760 12.11 -14.83 -20.83
C ASP A 760 10.78 -15.57 -20.90
N ARG A 761 9.97 -15.50 -19.84
CA ARG A 761 8.69 -16.20 -19.74
C ARG A 761 7.49 -15.33 -20.03
N ASN A 762 7.65 -14.01 -20.09
CA ASN A 762 6.56 -13.11 -20.44
C ASN A 762 6.37 -13.09 -21.95
N THR A 763 5.23 -13.62 -22.41
CA THR A 763 4.89 -13.67 -23.83
C THR A 763 3.60 -12.91 -24.16
N THR A 764 2.96 -12.31 -23.16
CA THR A 764 1.67 -11.62 -23.27
C THR A 764 1.83 -10.10 -23.42
N ASN A 765 2.86 -9.51 -22.81
CA ASN A 765 3.14 -8.08 -22.91
C ASN A 765 4.65 -7.76 -22.74
N SER A 766 5.00 -6.49 -22.57
CA SER A 766 6.38 -6.03 -22.42
C SER A 766 6.85 -5.84 -20.98
N ALA A 767 6.04 -6.14 -19.97
CA ALA A 767 6.37 -5.83 -18.56
C ALA A 767 7.65 -6.57 -18.09
N GLY A 768 7.84 -7.82 -18.51
CA GLY A 768 9.06 -8.59 -18.20
C GLY A 768 10.32 -7.97 -18.82
N GLN A 769 10.22 -7.49 -20.05
CA GLN A 769 11.33 -6.78 -20.71
C GLN A 769 11.61 -5.44 -20.04
N PHE A 770 10.57 -4.67 -19.71
CA PHE A 770 10.70 -3.40 -19.00
C PHE A 770 11.39 -3.57 -17.64
N MET A 771 11.01 -4.59 -16.86
CA MET A 771 11.67 -4.91 -15.60
C MET A 771 13.15 -5.30 -15.80
N TYR A 772 13.47 -6.07 -16.84
CA TYR A 772 14.86 -6.41 -17.15
C TYR A 772 15.70 -5.20 -17.54
N ASP A 773 15.16 -4.30 -18.35
CA ASP A 773 15.86 -3.07 -18.77
C ASP A 773 16.11 -2.17 -17.55
N ALA A 774 15.09 -1.95 -16.72
CA ALA A 774 15.21 -1.23 -15.45
C ALA A 774 16.27 -1.87 -14.53
N TRP A 775 16.34 -3.20 -14.47
CA TRP A 775 17.37 -3.90 -13.70
C TRP A 775 18.78 -3.72 -14.30
N SER A 776 18.94 -3.94 -15.60
CA SER A 776 20.22 -3.91 -16.29
C SER A 776 20.85 -2.52 -16.31
N GLU A 777 20.02 -1.48 -16.50
CA GLU A 777 20.45 -0.09 -16.61
C GLU A 777 20.72 0.57 -15.25
N HIS A 778 20.17 0.03 -14.16
CA HIS A 778 20.27 0.62 -12.82
C HIS A 778 21.03 -0.26 -11.81
N GLY A 779 22.16 -0.84 -12.25
CA GLY A 779 23.12 -1.48 -11.35
C GLY A 779 22.69 -2.88 -10.85
N LYS A 780 21.68 -3.50 -11.47
CA LYS A 780 21.35 -4.91 -11.29
C LYS A 780 20.99 -5.31 -9.85
N CYS A 781 20.23 -4.47 -9.16
CA CYS A 781 19.82 -4.66 -7.76
C CYS A 781 21.00 -5.09 -6.86
N PRO A 782 21.99 -4.20 -6.64
CA PRO A 782 23.17 -4.55 -5.85
C PRO A 782 22.77 -4.92 -4.41
N PRO A 783 23.55 -5.77 -3.73
CA PRO A 783 23.31 -6.10 -2.33
C PRO A 783 23.27 -4.86 -1.45
N GLU A 784 22.27 -4.78 -0.58
CA GLU A 784 22.21 -3.82 0.51
C GLU A 784 22.95 -4.40 1.73
N LEU A 785 23.82 -3.58 2.32
CA LEU A 785 24.55 -3.92 3.54
C LEU A 785 23.58 -4.00 4.72
N VAL A 786 23.61 -5.14 5.42
CA VAL A 786 22.88 -5.34 6.68
C VAL A 786 23.82 -5.05 7.83
N VAL A 787 24.89 -5.84 7.98
CA VAL A 787 25.88 -5.70 9.05
C VAL A 787 27.19 -6.37 8.65
N THR A 788 28.31 -5.78 9.10
CA THR A 788 29.67 -6.33 8.91
C THR A 788 30.35 -6.51 10.27
N ALA A 789 31.12 -7.58 10.40
CA ALA A 789 32.00 -7.84 11.53
C ALA A 789 33.39 -8.25 11.02
N THR A 790 34.44 -7.76 11.69
CA THR A 790 35.83 -8.10 11.37
C THR A 790 36.50 -8.62 12.62
N ILE A 791 37.20 -9.74 12.52
CA ILE A 791 37.99 -10.29 13.63
C ILE A 791 39.38 -10.68 13.15
N ALA A 792 40.33 -10.68 14.08
CA ALA A 792 41.59 -11.40 13.87
C ALA A 792 41.29 -12.90 13.89
N VAL A 793 41.92 -13.63 12.99
CA VAL A 793 41.91 -15.10 12.97
C VAL A 793 43.35 -15.60 12.92
N TRP A 794 43.54 -16.86 13.26
CA TRP A 794 44.84 -17.51 13.16
C TRP A 794 44.63 -18.92 12.63
N ALA A 795 45.16 -19.22 11.45
CA ALA A 795 45.24 -20.59 10.97
C ALA A 795 46.68 -21.07 11.11
N ALA A 796 46.85 -22.19 11.83
CA ALA A 796 48.13 -22.88 11.91
C ALA A 796 48.63 -23.22 10.51
N LEU A 797 49.91 -22.97 10.26
CA LEU A 797 50.60 -23.53 9.12
C LEU A 797 50.93 -24.98 9.47
N ASP A 798 50.41 -25.95 8.70
CA ASP A 798 50.70 -27.36 8.97
C ASP A 798 52.21 -27.59 8.99
N GLY A 799 52.76 -28.04 10.13
CA GLY A 799 54.20 -28.19 10.32
C GLY A 799 54.88 -27.12 11.17
N ASP A 800 54.24 -25.97 11.38
CA ASP A 800 54.71 -24.88 12.24
C ASP A 800 54.36 -25.22 13.70
N ALA A 801 55.32 -25.83 14.38
CA ALA A 801 55.19 -26.33 15.74
C ALA A 801 55.51 -25.27 16.79
N ASP A 802 56.24 -24.20 16.46
CA ASP A 802 56.49 -23.09 17.39
C ASP A 802 55.54 -21.89 17.23
N GLY A 803 54.76 -21.88 16.14
CA GLY A 803 53.72 -20.91 15.84
C GLY A 803 54.24 -19.57 15.34
N ASP A 804 55.46 -19.51 14.80
CA ASP A 804 56.09 -18.26 14.34
C ASP A 804 55.71 -17.87 12.90
N GLY A 805 54.97 -18.74 12.20
CA GLY A 805 54.45 -18.50 10.87
C GLY A 805 55.33 -19.02 9.74
N ASP A 806 56.41 -19.75 10.02
CA ASP A 806 57.11 -20.57 9.05
C ASP A 806 57.33 -22.02 9.53
N VAL A 807 57.78 -22.90 8.63
CA VAL A 807 58.12 -24.29 8.96
C VAL A 807 59.60 -24.47 8.73
N ASP A 808 60.41 -24.42 9.78
CA ASP A 808 61.85 -24.44 9.67
C ASP A 808 62.54 -25.43 10.64
N GLN A 809 63.84 -25.25 10.87
CA GLN A 809 64.60 -26.15 11.74
C GLN A 809 64.15 -26.08 13.21
N SER A 810 63.55 -24.97 13.63
CA SER A 810 63.01 -24.74 14.96
C SER A 810 61.83 -25.67 15.22
N ASP A 811 60.90 -25.77 14.26
CA ASP A 811 59.77 -26.70 14.33
C ASP A 811 60.22 -28.16 14.31
N LEU A 812 61.14 -28.49 13.40
CA LEU A 812 61.70 -29.83 13.33
C LEU A 812 62.38 -30.21 14.64
N GLY A 813 63.06 -29.25 15.27
CA GLY A 813 63.64 -29.41 16.60
C GLY A 813 62.59 -29.73 17.67
N LEU A 814 61.46 -29.02 17.67
CA LEU A 814 60.35 -29.28 18.59
C LEU A 814 59.74 -30.65 18.39
N VAL A 815 59.38 -31.03 17.16
CA VAL A 815 58.79 -32.34 16.85
C VAL A 815 59.75 -33.47 17.20
N LEU A 816 61.03 -33.36 16.87
CA LEU A 816 62.02 -34.38 17.23
C LEU A 816 62.27 -34.49 18.73
N SER A 817 62.12 -33.38 19.48
CA SER A 817 62.31 -33.38 20.94
C SER A 817 61.21 -34.11 21.71
N ALA A 818 60.00 -34.17 21.14
CA ALA A 818 58.84 -34.87 21.69
C ALA A 818 58.56 -36.22 21.00
N PHE A 819 59.36 -36.60 19.99
CA PHE A 819 59.10 -37.77 19.15
C PHE A 819 59.02 -39.07 19.95
N GLY A 820 57.90 -39.77 19.81
CA GLY A 820 57.55 -41.01 20.52
C GLY A 820 56.88 -40.80 21.88
N ALA A 821 56.66 -39.56 22.32
CA ALA A 821 55.92 -39.24 23.55
C ALA A 821 54.42 -39.06 23.27
N CYS A 822 53.58 -39.50 24.21
CA CYS A 822 52.12 -39.35 24.14
C CYS A 822 51.58 -38.55 25.33
N GLU A 823 50.32 -38.12 25.24
CA GLU A 823 49.65 -37.35 26.29
C GLU A 823 49.79 -38.06 27.65
N GLY A 824 50.44 -37.37 28.61
CA GLY A 824 50.78 -37.91 29.94
C GLY A 824 52.26 -38.24 30.14
N ASP A 825 53.07 -38.31 29.07
CA ASP A 825 54.52 -38.48 29.18
C ASP A 825 55.22 -37.14 29.52
N PRO A 826 56.32 -37.16 30.31
CA PRO A 826 57.06 -35.94 30.65
C PRO A 826 57.66 -35.18 29.47
N ALA A 827 57.85 -35.85 28.33
CA ALA A 827 58.43 -35.30 27.11
C ALA A 827 57.36 -34.92 26.06
N TYR A 828 56.08 -35.13 26.36
CA TYR A 828 55.00 -34.76 25.45
C TYR A 828 54.87 -33.25 25.34
N ASN A 829 54.90 -32.75 24.11
CA ASN A 829 54.62 -31.36 23.80
C ASN A 829 53.39 -31.32 22.87
N PRO A 830 52.25 -30.74 23.32
CA PRO A 830 51.05 -30.67 22.48
C PRO A 830 51.25 -29.84 21.21
N ALA A 831 52.23 -28.93 21.18
CA ALA A 831 52.55 -28.18 19.95
C ALA A 831 53.31 -29.02 18.90
N ALA A 832 53.87 -30.16 19.29
CA ALA A 832 54.54 -31.11 18.41
C ALA A 832 53.61 -32.24 17.91
N ASP A 833 52.43 -32.41 18.50
CA ASP A 833 51.38 -33.33 18.04
C ASP A 833 50.54 -32.63 16.96
N LEU A 834 51.14 -32.51 15.78
CA LEU A 834 50.58 -31.77 14.66
C LEU A 834 49.34 -32.46 14.06
N THR A 835 49.17 -33.76 14.28
CA THR A 835 47.98 -34.52 13.85
C THR A 835 46.86 -34.53 14.88
N GLY A 836 47.16 -34.17 16.14
CA GLY A 836 46.20 -34.09 17.24
C GLY A 836 45.69 -35.46 17.69
N ASP A 837 46.45 -36.54 17.45
CA ASP A 837 46.04 -37.90 17.81
C ASP A 837 46.43 -38.32 19.24
N GLY A 838 47.08 -37.40 19.98
CA GLY A 838 47.54 -37.57 21.34
C GLY A 838 48.96 -38.13 21.45
N CYS A 839 49.68 -38.33 20.34
CA CYS A 839 51.04 -38.85 20.31
C CYS A 839 51.89 -38.19 19.21
N VAL A 840 53.13 -37.79 19.54
CA VAL A 840 54.06 -37.27 18.53
C VAL A 840 54.75 -38.45 17.84
N THR A 841 54.40 -38.75 16.60
CA THR A 841 54.85 -39.94 15.85
C THR A 841 55.45 -39.60 14.48
N GLN A 842 55.71 -40.64 13.68
CA GLN A 842 56.14 -40.49 12.29
C GLN A 842 55.10 -39.73 11.44
N SER A 843 53.82 -39.75 11.83
CA SER A 843 52.76 -39.01 11.15
C SER A 843 52.98 -37.50 11.27
N ASP A 844 53.27 -36.99 12.47
CA ASP A 844 53.53 -35.57 12.74
C ASP A 844 54.82 -35.10 12.07
N LEU A 845 55.89 -35.89 12.19
CA LEU A 845 57.14 -35.62 11.46
C LEU A 845 56.92 -35.63 9.94
N GLY A 846 56.06 -36.53 9.44
CA GLY A 846 55.66 -36.56 8.05
C GLY A 846 54.93 -35.29 7.60
N LEU A 847 54.02 -34.78 8.43
CA LEU A 847 53.26 -33.55 8.18
C LEU A 847 54.19 -32.33 8.17
N LEU A 848 55.09 -32.22 9.14
CA LEU A 848 56.09 -31.16 9.19
C LEU A 848 57.01 -31.18 7.97
N LEU A 849 57.60 -32.33 7.65
CA LEU A 849 58.53 -32.46 6.52
C LEU A 849 57.85 -32.21 5.17
N ALA A 850 56.55 -32.48 5.05
CA ALA A 850 55.78 -32.16 3.85
C ALA A 850 55.66 -30.64 3.61
N ASN A 851 55.74 -29.85 4.68
CA ASN A 851 55.58 -28.40 4.65
C ASN A 851 56.87 -27.64 4.98
N PHE A 852 58.01 -28.32 5.13
CA PHE A 852 59.29 -27.71 5.50
C PHE A 852 59.72 -26.65 4.48
N GLY A 853 59.95 -25.42 4.96
CA GLY A 853 60.25 -24.23 4.19
C GLY A 853 59.02 -23.42 3.75
N ALA A 854 57.81 -23.81 4.15
CA ALA A 854 56.63 -22.97 3.99
C ALA A 854 56.70 -21.76 4.93
N GLN A 855 56.18 -20.62 4.49
CA GLN A 855 56.13 -19.38 5.27
C GLN A 855 54.87 -18.62 4.93
N CYS A 856 54.19 -18.09 5.94
CA CYS A 856 53.07 -17.19 5.76
C CYS A 856 53.56 -15.79 5.31
N PRO A 857 52.88 -15.14 4.35
CA PRO A 857 53.30 -13.85 3.77
C PRO A 857 53.38 -12.67 4.76
#